data_AF-A0A955BM39-F1
#
_entry.id   AF-A0A955BM39-F1
#
_cell.length_a   1.000
_cell.length_b   1.000
_cell.length_c   1.000
_cell.angle_alpha   90.00
_cell.angle_beta   90.00
_cell.angle_gamma   90.00
#
_symmetry.space_group_name_H-M   'P 1'
#
loop_
_entity.id
_entity.type
_entity.pdbx_description
1 polymer ?
#
loop_
_entity_poly.entity_id
_entity_poly.type
_entity_poly.pdbx_seq_one_letter_code
_entity_poly.pdbx_strand_id
1 'polypeptide(L)'
;MRISELRALEPYDETLRATLEEGWSGVLQRPFRLTSGKGDQVWHESQLLSVCFTPDVHKDVRLYVRNLMRYTQVPWRMLPQWVLGTTLSSQAGVHFLSKPTFSVSPAIPNAEHQFILPGNRRHRVFDLAGNRAWSFLKPNATTRCMQVEIDIRANGKQGPFPPISCYDKDLRWFEEPLLKGFSLARIPFGRGKEDYEREAFDKLNGWLDSSLQTVSAEDYVEELIQSVREQLEAASCQEVSSDCIQALSSTLFNANKFPDIQLAQSHGDFHGANILVLQDSRELILTDWEYSARRSRYFDGLGYILKARWPTGLGRRVADFIDQGSPKHSYRTLLPGSASKAWRRWASALFLLEELKWSTDKSNLTYPSELTTKTKLFLEEIQAAIAEGAFKVKPRPSTQPKRTEVLQAPKQIIPENEYKRHASSDLQGYVFTWKGDIYRAIYPAAGEAISELFECGLIQELVDQGLFPGTEVTNYETRDCPMVLRHEIIPVATLPSEWSFSMLRDAAIAVLRVNQIAKRYGYQTIDAHGFNVMFYRGRPLFVDLGSFIRIENDFHCSKPGWRPYGEFMRFFYGPLKLWSTGESYFARHALHGIQMPMTSYWRFRHFLLRLIPLSILNRFEFYYYKYKTLNTVPMEEFLQMASSSSFQKWGARLVLWLSRKKLLWFSSVNLEKLERKTARIKKPRVPTKWAHYHSDTKIGKRFEYITNFIKERDIKTVLDMAGNAGFLSRNIVQNSAVEHVICADYDENAIDSLYCRQKEENLAIYPVVLDFSISVSDSKLKDVLQRFKSDAVLALALTHHLILTQGLTVDFILNRLKGFGKKYVLVEFMPLGHYSSVHKMTPEIPSWYTLEWFRKHFLNHFKLLHEQELDLNRVLFVGEIQMQTEDDG
;
A
#
# COMPACT_ATOMS: atom_id res chain seq x y z
N MET A 1 -14.37 -37.76 1.45
CA MET A 1 -15.39 -37.65 2.53
C MET A 1 -14.87 -38.43 3.73
N ARG A 2 -15.27 -38.11 4.98
CA ARG A 2 -14.85 -38.97 6.12
C ARG A 2 -15.70 -40.24 6.13
N ILE A 3 -15.12 -41.36 6.56
CA ILE A 3 -15.89 -42.62 6.66
C ILE A 3 -17.07 -42.49 7.63
N SER A 4 -16.93 -41.69 8.70
CA SER A 4 -18.03 -41.37 9.62
C SER A 4 -19.19 -40.64 8.94
N GLU A 5 -18.91 -39.80 7.94
CA GLU A 5 -19.95 -39.13 7.16
C GLU A 5 -20.62 -40.11 6.20
N LEU A 6 -19.86 -41.01 5.57
CA LEU A 6 -20.41 -42.05 4.69
C LEU A 6 -21.36 -42.99 5.46
N ARG A 7 -20.96 -43.47 6.65
CA ARG A 7 -21.83 -44.30 7.52
C ARG A 7 -23.12 -43.61 7.94
N ALA A 8 -23.15 -42.28 7.99
CA ALA A 8 -24.35 -41.53 8.31
C ALA A 8 -25.31 -41.41 7.11
N LEU A 9 -24.82 -41.64 5.89
CA LEU A 9 -25.55 -41.41 4.66
C LEU A 9 -25.99 -42.71 3.96
N GLU A 10 -25.29 -43.82 4.17
CA GLU A 10 -25.57 -45.10 3.50
C GLU A 10 -25.18 -46.30 4.39
N PRO A 11 -25.63 -47.53 4.09
CA PRO A 11 -25.13 -48.76 4.70
C PRO A 11 -23.69 -49.06 4.24
N TYR A 12 -22.76 -48.20 4.68
CA TYR A 12 -21.40 -48.07 4.17
C TYR A 12 -20.63 -49.39 4.08
N ASP A 13 -20.68 -50.22 5.12
CA ASP A 13 -19.90 -51.47 5.17
C ASP A 13 -20.43 -52.54 4.18
N GLU A 14 -21.72 -52.48 3.80
CA GLU A 14 -22.31 -53.33 2.75
C GLU A 14 -22.02 -52.77 1.37
N THR A 15 -22.23 -51.46 1.18
CA THR A 15 -21.95 -50.77 -0.09
C THR A 15 -20.48 -50.87 -0.48
N LEU A 16 -19.55 -50.71 0.48
CA LEU A 16 -18.12 -50.85 0.25
C LEU A 16 -17.77 -52.25 -0.25
N ARG A 17 -18.29 -53.30 0.41
CA ARG A 17 -18.02 -54.69 0.03
C ARG A 17 -18.58 -55.01 -1.35
N ALA A 18 -19.83 -54.68 -1.62
CA ALA A 18 -20.46 -54.93 -2.91
C ALA A 18 -19.71 -54.22 -4.06
N THR A 19 -19.31 -52.96 -3.85
CA THR A 19 -18.58 -52.18 -4.85
C THR A 19 -17.19 -52.77 -5.15
N LEU A 20 -16.46 -53.18 -4.12
CA LEU A 20 -15.13 -53.77 -4.27
C LEU A 20 -15.19 -55.17 -4.87
N GLU A 21 -16.19 -55.98 -4.51
CA GLU A 21 -16.43 -57.30 -5.07
C GLU A 21 -16.66 -57.24 -6.58
N GLU A 22 -17.57 -56.36 -7.02
CA GLU A 22 -17.85 -56.11 -8.43
C GLU A 22 -16.63 -55.50 -9.15
N GLY A 23 -16.02 -54.46 -8.58
CA GLY A 23 -14.91 -53.74 -9.19
C GLY A 23 -13.65 -54.57 -9.38
N TRP A 24 -13.19 -55.30 -8.34
CA TRP A 24 -12.04 -56.18 -8.47
C TRP A 24 -12.32 -57.37 -9.39
N SER A 25 -13.55 -57.91 -9.37
CA SER A 25 -13.90 -59.01 -10.27
C SER A 25 -13.89 -58.57 -11.74
N GLY A 26 -14.36 -57.36 -12.02
CA GLY A 26 -14.33 -56.75 -13.34
C GLY A 26 -12.91 -56.45 -13.82
N VAL A 27 -12.07 -55.81 -13.01
CA VAL A 27 -10.73 -55.42 -13.44
C VAL A 27 -9.78 -56.62 -13.56
N LEU A 28 -9.82 -57.56 -12.61
CA LEU A 28 -8.92 -58.70 -12.57
C LEU A 28 -9.49 -59.93 -13.31
N GLN A 29 -10.67 -59.80 -13.91
CA GLN A 29 -11.33 -60.83 -14.73
C GLN A 29 -11.43 -62.19 -14.02
N ARG A 30 -11.67 -62.16 -12.70
CA ARG A 30 -11.84 -63.36 -11.85
C ARG A 30 -12.76 -63.04 -10.67
N PRO A 31 -13.63 -63.96 -10.23
CA PRO A 31 -14.59 -63.67 -9.15
C PRO A 31 -13.89 -63.53 -7.79
N PHE A 32 -14.34 -62.55 -7.01
CA PHE A 32 -13.98 -62.38 -5.61
C PHE A 32 -15.22 -62.42 -4.72
N ARG A 33 -15.03 -62.69 -3.43
CA ARG A 33 -16.08 -62.59 -2.42
C ARG A 33 -15.58 -61.84 -1.19
N LEU A 34 -16.34 -60.86 -0.73
CA LEU A 34 -16.02 -60.06 0.46
C LEU A 34 -16.93 -60.39 1.63
N THR A 35 -16.36 -60.80 2.75
CA THR A 35 -17.10 -61.17 3.98
C THR A 35 -16.76 -60.26 5.15
N SER A 36 -17.72 -60.12 6.08
CA SER A 36 -17.44 -59.53 7.39
C SER A 36 -16.90 -60.65 8.30
N GLY A 37 -15.66 -60.51 8.78
CA GLY A 37 -15.01 -61.54 9.61
C GLY A 37 -13.62 -61.97 9.11
N LYS A 38 -13.12 -63.10 9.61
CA LYS A 38 -11.82 -63.68 9.22
C LYS A 38 -11.93 -64.39 7.86
N GLY A 39 -10.99 -64.14 6.97
CA GLY A 39 -10.85 -64.80 5.67
C GLY A 39 -9.39 -64.77 5.19
N ASP A 40 -9.16 -65.14 3.93
CA ASP A 40 -7.80 -65.34 3.38
C ASP A 40 -6.92 -64.09 3.46
N GLN A 41 -7.49 -62.91 3.22
CA GLN A 41 -6.78 -61.63 3.31
C GLN A 41 -7.66 -60.59 3.99
N VAL A 42 -7.23 -60.14 5.18
CA VAL A 42 -7.97 -59.18 6.02
C VAL A 42 -7.57 -57.75 5.66
N TRP A 43 -8.55 -56.86 5.53
CA TRP A 43 -8.37 -55.43 5.31
C TRP A 43 -8.80 -54.63 6.53
N HIS A 44 -7.98 -53.64 6.89
CA HIS A 44 -8.19 -52.77 8.02
C HIS A 44 -8.64 -51.36 7.57
N GLU A 45 -9.54 -50.75 8.31
CA GLU A 45 -9.98 -49.37 8.14
C GLU A 45 -9.33 -48.47 9.20
N SER A 46 -8.82 -47.32 8.75
CA SER A 46 -8.50 -46.20 9.62
C SER A 46 -9.53 -45.09 9.46
N GLN A 47 -10.39 -44.89 10.47
CA GLN A 47 -11.38 -43.81 10.46
C GLN A 47 -10.75 -42.42 10.34
N LEU A 48 -9.63 -42.20 11.04
CA LEU A 48 -8.94 -40.90 11.08
C LEU A 48 -8.25 -40.55 9.76
N LEU A 49 -7.67 -41.54 9.08
CA LEU A 49 -7.10 -41.35 7.74
C LEU A 49 -8.15 -41.47 6.62
N SER A 50 -9.32 -42.05 6.94
CA SER A 50 -10.40 -42.36 6.00
C SER A 50 -9.93 -43.19 4.80
N VAL A 51 -9.17 -44.25 5.07
CA VAL A 51 -8.66 -45.21 4.07
C VAL A 51 -8.73 -46.64 4.60
N CYS A 52 -8.71 -47.62 3.69
CA CYS A 52 -8.56 -49.04 4.03
C CYS A 52 -7.29 -49.62 3.39
N PHE A 53 -6.57 -50.49 4.09
CA PHE A 53 -5.33 -51.15 3.65
C PHE A 53 -5.12 -52.46 4.41
N THR A 54 -4.20 -53.32 3.98
CA THR A 54 -3.84 -54.53 4.73
C THR A 54 -2.97 -54.23 5.97
N PRO A 55 -2.95 -55.08 7.00
CA PRO A 55 -2.12 -54.86 8.21
C PRO A 55 -0.62 -54.74 7.94
N ASP A 56 -0.15 -55.41 6.90
CA ASP A 56 1.23 -55.48 6.42
C ASP A 56 1.54 -54.44 5.32
N VAL A 57 0.67 -53.44 5.14
CA VAL A 57 0.78 -52.38 4.12
C VAL A 57 2.21 -51.85 3.97
N HIS A 58 2.69 -51.80 2.72
CA HIS A 58 4.04 -51.42 2.36
C HIS A 58 4.38 -49.97 2.73
N LYS A 59 5.67 -49.69 2.95
CA LYS A 59 6.16 -48.37 3.36
C LYS A 59 5.75 -47.25 2.40
N ASP A 60 5.75 -47.53 1.10
CA ASP A 60 5.44 -46.51 0.09
C ASP A 60 3.97 -46.08 0.11
N VAL A 61 3.06 -47.04 0.33
CA VAL A 61 1.63 -46.76 0.54
C VAL A 61 1.45 -45.89 1.78
N ARG A 62 2.12 -46.24 2.89
CA ARG A 62 2.08 -45.44 4.12
C ARG A 62 2.59 -44.02 3.91
N LEU A 63 3.70 -43.84 3.18
CA LEU A 63 4.25 -42.53 2.86
C LEU A 63 3.33 -41.71 1.95
N TYR A 64 2.67 -42.36 1.00
CA TYR A 64 1.68 -41.75 0.12
C TYR A 64 0.48 -41.23 0.93
N VAL A 65 -0.15 -42.09 1.72
CA VAL A 65 -1.29 -41.74 2.59
C VAL A 65 -0.91 -40.66 3.62
N ARG A 66 0.30 -40.74 4.20
CA ARG A 66 0.83 -39.69 5.09
C ARG A 66 0.77 -38.32 4.42
N ASN A 67 1.26 -38.24 3.19
CA ASN A 67 1.36 -36.98 2.45
C ASN A 67 -0.01 -36.41 2.07
N LEU A 68 -1.04 -37.26 1.93
CA LEU A 68 -2.43 -36.82 1.79
C LEU A 68 -2.97 -36.13 3.05
N MET A 69 -2.42 -36.40 4.25
CA MET A 69 -3.02 -35.97 5.53
C MET A 69 -2.18 -35.01 6.38
N ARG A 70 -0.85 -35.06 6.27
CA ARG A 70 0.10 -34.39 7.19
C ARG A 70 0.12 -32.87 7.08
N TYR A 71 -0.22 -32.30 5.92
CA TYR A 71 -0.09 -30.88 5.66
C TYR A 71 -1.43 -30.15 5.70
N THR A 72 -1.41 -28.91 6.20
CA THR A 72 -2.57 -28.02 6.25
C THR A 72 -2.14 -26.58 6.06
N GLN A 73 -3.00 -25.80 5.41
CA GLN A 73 -2.81 -24.36 5.19
C GLN A 73 -3.27 -23.50 6.38
N VAL A 74 -3.77 -24.13 7.45
CA VAL A 74 -4.25 -23.44 8.65
C VAL A 74 -3.10 -23.39 9.68
N PRO A 75 -2.49 -22.23 9.96
CA PRO A 75 -1.24 -22.16 10.73
C PRO A 75 -1.29 -22.84 12.09
N TRP A 76 -2.36 -22.63 12.84
CA TRP A 76 -2.54 -23.22 14.17
C TRP A 76 -2.78 -24.73 14.16
N ARG A 77 -3.15 -25.31 13.01
CA ARG A 77 -3.30 -26.76 12.83
C ARG A 77 -2.02 -27.43 12.30
N MET A 78 -1.00 -26.68 11.88
CA MET A 78 0.17 -27.23 11.18
C MET A 78 0.91 -28.29 11.99
N LEU A 79 1.36 -27.97 13.20
CA LEU A 79 2.10 -28.90 14.04
C LEU A 79 1.22 -30.07 14.51
N PRO A 80 0.00 -29.87 15.04
CA PRO A 80 -0.87 -30.99 15.42
C PRO A 80 -1.20 -31.94 14.25
N GLN A 81 -1.52 -31.39 13.06
CA GLN A 81 -1.84 -32.18 11.87
C GLN A 81 -0.62 -32.93 11.35
N TRP A 82 0.56 -32.31 11.42
CA TRP A 82 1.82 -32.94 11.00
C TRP A 82 2.16 -34.13 11.89
N VAL A 83 2.04 -33.97 13.22
CA VAL A 83 2.27 -35.04 14.18
C VAL A 83 1.26 -36.16 13.94
N LEU A 84 -0.04 -35.83 13.92
CA LEU A 84 -1.12 -36.80 13.73
C LEU A 84 -0.99 -37.58 12.41
N GLY A 85 -0.74 -36.90 11.28
CA GLY A 85 -0.57 -37.57 9.99
C GLY A 85 0.66 -38.48 9.96
N THR A 86 1.76 -38.11 10.64
CA THR A 86 2.99 -38.90 10.70
C THR A 86 2.83 -40.11 11.62
N THR A 87 2.15 -39.97 12.76
CA THR A 87 1.92 -41.07 13.70
C THR A 87 0.93 -42.08 13.12
N LEU A 88 -0.20 -41.64 12.57
CA LEU A 88 -1.24 -42.51 12.00
C LEU A 88 -0.76 -43.34 10.80
N SER A 89 0.23 -42.84 10.05
CA SER A 89 0.82 -43.54 8.89
C SER A 89 2.06 -44.38 9.24
N SER A 90 2.49 -44.41 10.50
CA SER A 90 3.56 -45.32 10.93
C SER A 90 3.06 -46.78 10.97
N GLN A 91 3.95 -47.77 10.89
CA GLN A 91 3.53 -49.19 10.95
C GLN A 91 2.81 -49.50 12.26
N ALA A 92 3.31 -48.97 13.38
CA ALA A 92 2.66 -49.09 14.67
C ALA A 92 1.30 -48.36 14.71
N GLY A 93 1.23 -47.12 14.21
CA GLY A 93 -0.02 -46.35 14.17
C GLY A 93 -1.09 -47.03 13.32
N VAL A 94 -0.71 -47.57 12.17
CA VAL A 94 -1.57 -48.41 11.33
C VAL A 94 -2.08 -49.60 12.14
N HIS A 95 -1.20 -50.35 12.79
CA HIS A 95 -1.59 -51.54 13.55
C HIS A 95 -2.53 -51.23 14.74
N PHE A 96 -2.24 -50.17 15.52
CA PHE A 96 -2.97 -49.84 16.74
C PHE A 96 -4.24 -49.01 16.53
N LEU A 97 -4.34 -48.25 15.44
CA LEU A 97 -5.42 -47.27 15.23
C LEU A 97 -6.27 -47.58 13.98
N SER A 98 -6.11 -48.76 13.40
CA SER A 98 -7.01 -49.33 12.39
C SER A 98 -7.74 -50.55 12.95
N LYS A 99 -8.92 -50.84 12.41
CA LYS A 99 -9.74 -51.99 12.81
C LYS A 99 -10.00 -52.88 11.61
N PRO A 100 -10.06 -54.22 11.77
CA PRO A 100 -10.47 -55.10 10.69
C PRO A 100 -11.89 -54.78 10.24
N THR A 101 -12.11 -54.66 8.94
CA THR A 101 -13.41 -54.26 8.37
C THR A 101 -14.00 -55.35 7.48
N PHE A 102 -13.21 -55.93 6.58
CA PHE A 102 -13.65 -57.03 5.71
C PHE A 102 -12.48 -57.95 5.36
N SER A 103 -12.81 -59.14 4.88
CA SER A 103 -11.84 -60.08 4.30
C SER A 103 -12.21 -60.42 2.87
N VAL A 104 -11.20 -60.65 2.03
CA VAL A 104 -11.35 -60.99 0.61
C VAL A 104 -10.90 -62.44 0.37
N SER A 105 -11.66 -63.19 -0.44
CA SER A 105 -11.28 -64.51 -0.94
C SER A 105 -11.63 -64.63 -2.44
N PRO A 106 -10.71 -65.14 -3.30
CA PRO A 106 -9.29 -65.40 -3.02
C PRO A 106 -8.50 -64.10 -2.75
N ALA A 107 -7.30 -64.21 -2.18
CA ALA A 107 -6.48 -63.04 -1.84
C ALA A 107 -6.17 -62.14 -3.07
N ILE A 108 -6.20 -60.81 -2.87
CA ILE A 108 -5.84 -59.82 -3.89
C ILE A 108 -4.30 -59.82 -4.05
N PRO A 109 -3.76 -59.84 -5.28
CA PRO A 109 -2.32 -59.83 -5.50
C PRO A 109 -1.71 -58.48 -5.11
N ASN A 110 -0.52 -58.50 -4.48
CA ASN A 110 0.21 -57.30 -4.05
C ASN A 110 -0.64 -56.34 -3.20
N ALA A 111 -1.56 -56.85 -2.38
CA ALA A 111 -2.49 -56.02 -1.60
C ALA A 111 -1.77 -55.10 -0.60
N GLU A 112 -0.58 -55.47 -0.14
CA GLU A 112 0.29 -54.65 0.68
C GLU A 112 0.75 -53.36 -0.04
N HIS A 113 0.74 -53.34 -1.37
CA HIS A 113 1.02 -52.17 -2.19
C HIS A 113 -0.24 -51.37 -2.58
N GLN A 114 -1.41 -51.74 -2.02
CA GLN A 114 -2.68 -51.12 -2.34
C GLN A 114 -3.31 -50.40 -1.15
N PHE A 115 -4.11 -49.38 -1.43
CA PHE A 115 -5.04 -48.81 -0.45
C PHE A 115 -6.32 -48.34 -1.12
N ILE A 116 -7.39 -48.31 -0.33
CA ILE A 116 -8.73 -47.91 -0.76
C ILE A 116 -9.03 -46.55 -0.15
N LEU A 117 -9.47 -45.61 -0.98
CA LEU A 117 -9.99 -44.32 -0.56
C LEU A 117 -11.51 -44.30 -0.79
N PRO A 118 -12.31 -44.45 0.28
CA PRO A 118 -13.75 -44.44 0.13
C PRO A 118 -14.29 -43.06 -0.28
N GLY A 119 -15.12 -43.02 -1.32
CA GLY A 119 -15.76 -41.80 -1.82
C GLY A 119 -17.28 -41.84 -1.70
N ASN A 120 -17.93 -40.75 -2.14
CA ASN A 120 -19.37 -40.58 -2.04
C ASN A 120 -20.13 -41.39 -3.10
N ARG A 121 -19.66 -41.40 -4.35
CA ARG A 121 -20.30 -42.12 -5.47
C ARG A 121 -19.50 -43.31 -5.98
N ARG A 122 -18.19 -43.27 -5.75
CA ARG A 122 -17.23 -44.29 -6.17
C ARG A 122 -16.19 -44.50 -5.09
N HIS A 123 -15.67 -45.72 -4.99
CA HIS A 123 -14.50 -46.02 -4.18
C HIS A 123 -13.28 -46.05 -5.10
N ARG A 124 -12.17 -45.43 -4.69
CA ARG A 124 -10.93 -45.46 -5.45
C ARG A 124 -9.97 -46.46 -4.83
N VAL A 125 -9.39 -47.33 -5.64
CA VAL A 125 -8.36 -48.28 -5.23
C VAL A 125 -7.06 -47.89 -5.91
N PHE A 126 -6.03 -47.60 -5.12
CA PHE A 126 -4.72 -47.19 -5.62
C PHE A 126 -3.75 -48.37 -5.54
N ASP A 127 -3.13 -48.72 -6.66
CA ASP A 127 -2.11 -49.76 -6.79
C ASP A 127 -0.76 -49.11 -7.11
N LEU A 128 0.08 -48.98 -6.07
CA LEU A 128 1.38 -48.33 -6.18
C LEU A 128 2.40 -49.19 -6.92
N ALA A 129 2.27 -50.52 -6.88
CA ALA A 129 3.17 -51.42 -7.60
C ALA A 129 2.86 -51.40 -9.10
N GLY A 130 1.57 -51.37 -9.47
CA GLY A 130 1.10 -51.23 -10.84
C GLY A 130 1.09 -49.80 -11.39
N ASN A 131 1.45 -48.80 -10.58
CA ASN A 131 1.41 -47.37 -10.92
C ASN A 131 0.06 -46.90 -11.52
N ARG A 132 -1.04 -47.41 -10.96
CA ARG A 132 -2.41 -47.18 -11.46
C ARG A 132 -3.39 -46.96 -10.32
N ALA A 133 -4.56 -46.43 -10.65
CA ALA A 133 -5.69 -46.31 -9.76
C ALA A 133 -6.98 -46.71 -10.47
N TRP A 134 -7.85 -47.42 -9.77
CA TRP A 134 -9.17 -47.79 -10.24
C TRP A 134 -10.24 -46.98 -9.52
N SER A 135 -11.25 -46.54 -10.28
CA SER A 135 -12.44 -45.89 -9.76
C SER A 135 -13.63 -46.82 -9.93
N PHE A 136 -14.17 -47.35 -8.83
CA PHE A 136 -15.29 -48.29 -8.83
C PHE A 136 -16.60 -47.59 -8.45
N LEU A 137 -17.57 -47.59 -9.37
CA LEU A 137 -18.89 -47.01 -9.15
C LEU A 137 -19.68 -47.82 -8.13
N LYS A 138 -20.30 -47.15 -7.16
CA LYS A 138 -21.14 -47.84 -6.18
C LYS A 138 -22.42 -48.40 -6.83
N PRO A 139 -22.97 -49.52 -6.33
CA PRO A 139 -24.24 -50.08 -6.82
C PRO A 139 -25.42 -49.11 -6.80
N ASN A 140 -25.47 -48.22 -5.80
CA ASN A 140 -26.54 -47.22 -5.64
C ASN A 140 -26.29 -45.91 -6.41
N ALA A 141 -25.17 -45.78 -7.13
CA ALA A 141 -24.82 -44.56 -7.86
C ALA A 141 -25.14 -44.67 -9.37
N THR A 142 -25.60 -43.58 -9.97
CA THR A 142 -25.95 -43.52 -11.40
C THR A 142 -24.70 -43.51 -12.29
N THR A 143 -24.72 -44.30 -13.38
CA THR A 143 -23.63 -44.36 -14.39
C THR A 143 -23.36 -43.03 -15.10
N ARG A 144 -24.31 -42.09 -15.07
CA ARG A 144 -24.16 -40.72 -15.61
C ARG A 144 -22.89 -40.02 -15.14
N CYS A 145 -22.48 -40.20 -13.87
CA CYS A 145 -21.28 -39.54 -13.35
C CYS A 145 -19.98 -40.10 -13.96
N MET A 146 -19.96 -41.40 -14.29
CA MET A 146 -18.86 -42.05 -15.00
C MET A 146 -18.83 -41.64 -16.47
N GLN A 147 -20.00 -41.61 -17.11
CA GLN A 147 -20.16 -41.19 -18.50
C GLN A 147 -19.60 -39.78 -18.74
N VAL A 148 -20.00 -38.80 -17.92
CA VAL A 148 -19.52 -37.40 -18.06
C VAL A 148 -18.00 -37.31 -17.96
N GLU A 149 -17.41 -38.00 -16.99
CA GLU A 149 -15.96 -37.96 -16.77
C GLU A 149 -15.20 -38.69 -17.91
N ILE A 150 -15.72 -39.82 -18.37
CA ILE A 150 -15.16 -40.60 -19.49
C ILE A 150 -15.26 -39.81 -20.80
N ASP A 151 -16.41 -39.21 -21.12
CA ASP A 151 -16.60 -38.46 -22.37
C ASP A 151 -15.64 -37.28 -22.53
N ILE A 152 -15.29 -36.64 -21.41
CA ILE A 152 -14.38 -35.51 -21.41
C ILE A 152 -12.92 -35.98 -21.54
N ARG A 153 -12.57 -37.07 -20.85
CA ARG A 153 -11.17 -37.52 -20.67
C ARG A 153 -10.70 -38.55 -21.70
N ALA A 154 -11.60 -39.38 -22.24
CA ALA A 154 -11.26 -40.49 -23.13
C ALA A 154 -11.23 -40.09 -24.62
N ASN A 155 -11.94 -39.03 -25.02
CA ASN A 155 -12.11 -38.63 -26.43
C ASN A 155 -10.91 -37.83 -27.02
N GLY A 156 -9.68 -38.12 -26.61
CA GLY A 156 -8.46 -37.58 -27.23
C GLY A 156 -8.23 -36.06 -27.09
N LYS A 157 -9.02 -35.36 -26.28
CA LYS A 157 -8.82 -33.94 -26.00
C LYS A 157 -7.64 -33.77 -25.03
N GLN A 158 -6.62 -33.02 -25.43
CA GLN A 158 -5.60 -32.53 -24.50
C GLN A 158 -6.28 -31.53 -23.56
N GLY A 159 -6.37 -31.88 -22.28
CA GLY A 159 -6.99 -31.05 -21.26
C GLY A 159 -6.23 -31.12 -19.94
N PRO A 160 -6.60 -30.31 -18.94
CA PRO A 160 -5.88 -30.21 -17.68
C PRO A 160 -6.23 -31.37 -16.73
N PHE A 161 -6.47 -32.58 -17.22
CA PHE A 161 -6.94 -33.74 -16.46
C PHE A 161 -6.07 -34.99 -16.71
N PRO A 162 -6.12 -36.00 -15.81
CA PRO A 162 -5.43 -37.27 -16.08
C PRO A 162 -6.09 -38.02 -17.25
N PRO A 163 -5.32 -38.74 -18.08
CA PRO A 163 -5.90 -39.63 -19.07
C PRO A 163 -6.64 -40.79 -18.40
N ILE A 164 -7.58 -41.40 -19.14
CA ILE A 164 -8.19 -42.69 -18.76
C ILE A 164 -7.50 -43.77 -19.58
N SER A 165 -6.94 -44.77 -18.91
CA SER A 165 -6.18 -45.85 -19.53
C SER A 165 -7.11 -46.88 -20.18
N CYS A 166 -8.14 -47.29 -19.46
CA CYS A 166 -9.23 -48.13 -19.96
C CYS A 166 -10.46 -47.97 -19.06
N TYR A 167 -11.62 -48.39 -19.54
CA TYR A 167 -12.85 -48.35 -18.78
C TYR A 167 -13.78 -49.51 -19.16
N ASP A 168 -14.69 -49.81 -18.25
CA ASP A 168 -15.70 -50.84 -18.41
C ASP A 168 -16.80 -50.45 -19.40
N LYS A 169 -17.30 -51.41 -20.19
CA LYS A 169 -18.38 -51.14 -21.16
C LYS A 169 -19.67 -50.69 -20.50
N ASP A 170 -19.95 -51.21 -19.31
CA ASP A 170 -21.14 -50.86 -18.51
C ASP A 170 -20.89 -49.65 -17.59
N LEU A 171 -19.73 -48.99 -17.75
CA LEU A 171 -19.32 -47.78 -17.01
C LEU A 171 -19.26 -47.99 -15.50
N ARG A 172 -19.02 -49.24 -15.06
CA ARG A 172 -18.93 -49.59 -13.63
C ARG A 172 -17.56 -49.29 -13.04
N TRP A 173 -16.52 -49.25 -13.87
CA TRP A 173 -15.18 -48.85 -13.44
C TRP A 173 -14.36 -48.21 -14.56
N PHE A 174 -13.33 -47.44 -14.18
CA PHE A 174 -12.26 -47.03 -15.09
C PHE A 174 -10.90 -47.05 -14.39
N GLU A 175 -9.84 -47.19 -15.18
CA GLU A 175 -8.45 -47.14 -14.77
C GLU A 175 -7.80 -45.81 -15.18
N GLU A 176 -7.03 -45.22 -14.27
CA GLU A 176 -6.25 -44.00 -14.50
C GLU A 176 -4.82 -44.16 -13.96
N PRO A 177 -3.82 -43.43 -14.49
CA PRO A 177 -2.46 -43.50 -13.98
C PRO A 177 -2.37 -42.98 -12.54
N LEU A 178 -1.53 -43.61 -11.73
CA LEU A 178 -1.28 -43.14 -10.37
C LEU A 178 -0.49 -41.82 -10.40
N LEU A 179 -1.11 -40.75 -9.91
CA LEU A 179 -0.48 -39.43 -9.82
C LEU A 179 0.07 -39.15 -8.41
N LYS A 180 1.39 -39.09 -8.28
CA LYS A 180 2.06 -38.73 -7.02
C LYS A 180 2.11 -37.21 -6.86
N GLY A 181 1.17 -36.66 -6.09
CA GLY A 181 1.04 -35.22 -5.91
C GLY A 181 0.49 -34.80 -4.55
N PHE A 182 0.49 -33.49 -4.32
CA PHE A 182 -0.20 -32.86 -3.21
C PHE A 182 -1.44 -32.14 -3.73
N SER A 183 -2.59 -32.34 -3.09
CA SER A 183 -3.70 -31.42 -3.28
C SER A 183 -3.25 -30.00 -2.89
N LEU A 184 -3.66 -28.98 -3.64
CA LEU A 184 -3.35 -27.58 -3.35
C LEU A 184 -3.86 -27.14 -1.96
N ALA A 185 -4.96 -27.73 -1.47
CA ALA A 185 -5.46 -27.52 -0.11
C ALA A 185 -4.52 -28.08 0.97
N ARG A 186 -3.59 -28.96 0.59
CA ARG A 186 -2.66 -29.69 1.47
C ARG A 186 -1.21 -29.64 0.98
N ILE A 187 -0.85 -28.63 0.21
CA ILE A 187 0.53 -28.46 -0.26
C ILE A 187 1.46 -28.15 0.93
N PRO A 188 2.72 -28.63 0.94
CA PRO A 188 3.69 -28.27 1.98
C PRO A 188 3.89 -26.77 2.11
N PHE A 189 4.11 -26.29 3.34
CA PHE A 189 4.41 -24.87 3.58
C PHE A 189 5.71 -24.45 2.88
N GLY A 190 5.73 -23.23 2.34
CA GLY A 190 6.90 -22.69 1.64
C GLY A 190 7.00 -23.03 0.15
N ARG A 191 6.06 -23.81 -0.42
CA ARG A 191 6.03 -24.15 -1.85
C ARG A 191 5.21 -23.19 -2.73
N GLY A 192 5.02 -21.93 -2.34
CA GLY A 192 4.39 -20.93 -3.24
C GLY A 192 2.96 -21.26 -3.70
N LYS A 193 2.01 -21.47 -2.77
CA LYS A 193 0.60 -21.82 -3.10
C LYS A 193 -0.05 -20.84 -4.09
N GLU A 194 0.25 -19.55 -4.00
CA GLU A 194 -0.35 -18.53 -4.87
C GLU A 194 0.08 -18.67 -6.33
N ASP A 195 1.28 -19.21 -6.59
CA ASP A 195 1.78 -19.46 -7.94
C ASP A 195 1.03 -20.64 -8.56
N TYR A 196 0.84 -21.72 -7.80
CA TYR A 196 0.02 -22.86 -8.23
C TYR A 196 -1.48 -22.52 -8.34
N GLU A 197 -2.00 -21.61 -7.51
CA GLU A 197 -3.35 -21.07 -7.69
C GLU A 197 -3.48 -20.38 -9.06
N ARG A 198 -2.50 -19.54 -9.42
CA ARG A 198 -2.49 -18.83 -10.71
C ARG A 198 -2.40 -19.79 -11.90
N GLU A 199 -1.45 -20.71 -11.87
CA GLU A 199 -1.30 -21.71 -12.95
C GLU A 199 -2.58 -22.56 -13.09
N ALA A 200 -3.25 -22.90 -11.97
CA ALA A 200 -4.51 -23.64 -12.02
C ALA A 200 -5.64 -22.83 -12.68
N PHE A 201 -5.67 -21.52 -12.45
CA PHE A 201 -6.63 -20.63 -13.12
C PHE A 201 -6.32 -20.48 -14.60
N ASP A 202 -5.04 -20.41 -14.97
CA ASP A 202 -4.64 -20.32 -16.37
C ASP A 202 -4.99 -21.60 -17.13
N LYS A 203 -4.75 -22.78 -16.54
CA LYS A 203 -5.17 -24.07 -17.13
C LYS A 203 -6.69 -24.22 -17.22
N LEU A 204 -7.42 -23.77 -16.20
CA LEU A 204 -8.88 -23.76 -16.23
C LEU A 204 -9.40 -22.83 -17.33
N ASN A 205 -8.88 -21.61 -17.43
CA ASN A 205 -9.28 -20.66 -18.48
C ASN A 205 -8.98 -21.19 -19.87
N GLY A 206 -7.79 -21.77 -20.10
CA GLY A 206 -7.47 -22.39 -21.39
C GLY A 206 -8.45 -23.52 -21.77
N TRP A 207 -8.90 -24.31 -20.78
CA TRP A 207 -9.94 -25.30 -21.00
C TRP A 207 -11.32 -24.68 -21.31
N LEU A 208 -11.73 -23.67 -20.53
CA LEU A 208 -13.00 -22.98 -20.75
C LEU A 208 -13.06 -22.33 -22.14
N ASP A 209 -11.98 -21.68 -22.57
CA ASP A 209 -11.86 -21.04 -23.87
C ASP A 209 -11.97 -22.06 -25.02
N SER A 210 -11.49 -23.30 -24.82
CA SER A 210 -11.58 -24.38 -25.83
C SER A 210 -13.00 -24.89 -26.11
N SER A 211 -13.96 -24.54 -25.24
CA SER A 211 -15.35 -25.02 -25.31
C SER A 211 -16.38 -23.87 -25.26
N LEU A 212 -15.91 -22.64 -25.51
CA LEU A 212 -16.69 -21.43 -25.40
C LEU A 212 -17.78 -21.35 -26.47
N GLN A 213 -19.00 -21.04 -26.05
CA GLN A 213 -20.13 -20.76 -26.93
C GLN A 213 -20.92 -19.58 -26.38
N THR A 214 -21.30 -18.64 -27.24
CA THR A 214 -22.17 -17.53 -26.88
C THR A 214 -23.63 -17.93 -27.13
N VAL A 215 -24.50 -17.66 -26.17
CA VAL A 215 -25.96 -17.89 -26.25
C VAL A 215 -26.74 -16.67 -25.75
N SER A 216 -28.02 -16.59 -26.10
CA SER A 216 -28.95 -15.59 -25.54
C SER A 216 -29.02 -15.71 -24.03
N ALA A 217 -28.89 -14.58 -23.33
CA ALA A 217 -29.02 -14.51 -21.88
C ALA A 217 -30.45 -14.84 -21.42
N GLU A 218 -31.44 -14.44 -22.20
CA GLU A 218 -32.86 -14.66 -21.90
C GLU A 218 -33.17 -16.17 -21.93
N ASP A 219 -32.91 -16.82 -23.06
CA ASP A 219 -33.17 -18.25 -23.25
C ASP A 219 -32.49 -19.11 -22.18
N TYR A 220 -31.21 -18.84 -21.89
CA TYR A 220 -30.45 -19.62 -20.92
C TYR A 220 -30.96 -19.42 -19.49
N VAL A 221 -31.30 -18.18 -19.11
CA VAL A 221 -31.80 -17.86 -17.76
C VAL A 221 -33.19 -18.45 -17.56
N GLU A 222 -34.07 -18.41 -18.57
CA GLU A 222 -35.39 -19.02 -18.52
C GLU A 222 -35.30 -20.55 -18.34
N GLU A 223 -34.49 -21.22 -19.16
CA GLU A 223 -34.24 -22.67 -19.04
C GLU A 223 -33.67 -23.02 -17.66
N LEU A 224 -32.72 -22.23 -17.16
CA LEU A 224 -32.11 -22.43 -15.85
C LEU A 224 -33.11 -22.28 -14.71
N ILE A 225 -33.96 -21.25 -14.74
CA ILE A 225 -35.00 -21.01 -13.74
C ILE A 225 -36.03 -22.14 -13.76
N GLN A 226 -36.49 -22.55 -14.95
CA GLN A 226 -37.45 -23.62 -15.10
C GLN A 226 -36.90 -24.94 -14.53
N SER A 227 -35.67 -25.28 -14.90
CA SER A 227 -34.99 -26.48 -14.38
C SER A 227 -34.83 -26.45 -12.86
N VAL A 228 -34.47 -25.32 -12.27
CA VAL A 228 -34.35 -25.17 -10.81
C VAL A 228 -35.70 -25.33 -10.11
N ARG A 229 -36.79 -24.77 -10.67
CA ARG A 229 -38.14 -24.89 -10.11
C ARG A 229 -38.62 -26.33 -10.08
N GLU A 230 -38.54 -27.02 -11.22
CA GLU A 230 -38.93 -28.44 -11.33
C GLU A 230 -38.19 -29.32 -10.33
N GLN A 231 -36.88 -29.07 -10.14
CA GLN A 231 -36.07 -29.85 -9.19
C GLN A 231 -36.40 -29.56 -7.73
N LEU A 232 -36.75 -28.32 -7.37
CA LEU A 232 -37.12 -27.95 -6.02
C LEU A 232 -38.55 -28.40 -5.66
N GLU A 233 -39.44 -28.44 -6.65
CA GLU A 233 -40.77 -29.07 -6.54
C GLU A 233 -40.64 -30.56 -6.28
N ALA A 234 -39.80 -31.26 -7.05
CA ALA A 234 -39.51 -32.68 -6.83
C ALA A 234 -38.88 -32.97 -5.46
N ALA A 235 -38.20 -32.00 -4.85
CA ALA A 235 -37.58 -32.11 -3.52
C ALA A 235 -38.46 -31.58 -2.37
N SER A 236 -39.75 -31.26 -2.61
CA SER A 236 -40.71 -30.77 -1.60
C SER A 236 -40.24 -29.53 -0.81
N CYS A 237 -39.52 -28.60 -1.45
CA CYS A 237 -38.96 -27.39 -0.82
C CYS A 237 -39.60 -26.10 -1.37
N GLN A 238 -40.93 -26.00 -1.31
CA GLN A 238 -41.71 -24.96 -1.98
C GLN A 238 -41.64 -23.55 -1.35
N GLU A 239 -41.63 -23.42 -0.02
CA GLU A 239 -41.76 -22.09 0.63
C GLU A 239 -40.47 -21.26 0.68
N VAL A 240 -39.29 -21.90 0.73
CA VAL A 240 -37.99 -21.23 0.91
C VAL A 240 -37.41 -20.78 -0.45
N SER A 241 -37.93 -21.30 -1.57
CA SER A 241 -37.32 -21.18 -2.91
C SER A 241 -37.91 -20.11 -3.82
N SER A 242 -39.21 -19.78 -3.71
CA SER A 242 -39.87 -18.89 -4.69
C SER A 242 -39.37 -17.45 -4.62
N ASP A 243 -39.25 -16.88 -3.41
CA ASP A 243 -38.79 -15.50 -3.18
C ASP A 243 -37.33 -15.31 -3.60
N CYS A 244 -36.48 -16.31 -3.37
CA CYS A 244 -35.09 -16.31 -3.80
C CYS A 244 -34.98 -16.33 -5.32
N ILE A 245 -35.68 -17.28 -5.97
CA ILE A 245 -35.69 -17.39 -7.42
C ILE A 245 -36.24 -16.10 -8.03
N GLN A 246 -37.32 -15.54 -7.48
CA GLN A 246 -37.92 -14.30 -7.96
C GLN A 246 -36.96 -13.10 -7.84
N ALA A 247 -36.27 -12.96 -6.70
CA ALA A 247 -35.30 -11.87 -6.49
C ALA A 247 -34.09 -11.98 -7.43
N LEU A 248 -33.54 -13.18 -7.62
CA LEU A 248 -32.43 -13.44 -8.54
C LEU A 248 -32.86 -13.23 -10.00
N SER A 249 -34.04 -13.74 -10.38
CA SER A 249 -34.62 -13.57 -11.72
C SER A 249 -34.84 -12.09 -12.03
N SER A 250 -35.42 -11.33 -11.10
CA SER A 250 -35.62 -9.88 -11.29
C SER A 250 -34.31 -9.14 -11.52
N THR A 251 -33.20 -9.58 -10.91
CA THR A 251 -31.88 -8.97 -11.12
C THR A 251 -31.33 -9.28 -12.52
N LEU A 252 -31.60 -10.48 -13.03
CA LEU A 252 -31.14 -10.94 -14.34
C LEU A 252 -31.93 -10.27 -15.48
N PHE A 253 -33.26 -10.17 -15.36
CA PHE A 253 -34.13 -9.58 -16.39
C PHE A 253 -34.18 -8.04 -16.38
N ASN A 254 -33.97 -7.36 -15.23
CA ASN A 254 -33.93 -5.89 -15.19
C ASN A 254 -32.67 -5.28 -15.84
N ALA A 255 -31.70 -6.10 -16.26
CA ALA A 255 -30.43 -5.65 -16.79
C ALA A 255 -30.35 -5.87 -18.32
N ASN A 256 -31.02 -5.00 -19.11
CA ASN A 256 -30.90 -4.89 -20.59
C ASN A 256 -29.46 -4.58 -21.10
N LYS A 257 -28.42 -4.80 -20.29
CA LYS A 257 -27.01 -4.50 -20.55
C LYS A 257 -26.19 -5.71 -20.98
N PHE A 258 -26.68 -6.93 -20.76
CA PHE A 258 -25.94 -8.16 -21.05
C PHE A 258 -26.83 -9.15 -21.82
N PRO A 259 -27.06 -8.91 -23.14
CA PRO A 259 -27.98 -9.73 -23.95
C PRO A 259 -27.45 -11.15 -24.21
N ASP A 260 -26.14 -11.36 -24.09
CA ASP A 260 -25.49 -12.63 -24.36
C ASP A 260 -24.70 -13.16 -23.15
N ILE A 261 -24.63 -14.49 -23.03
CA ILE A 261 -23.85 -15.21 -22.02
C ILE A 261 -22.84 -16.11 -22.72
N GLN A 262 -21.61 -16.10 -22.22
CA GLN A 262 -20.58 -17.05 -22.62
C GLN A 262 -20.70 -18.31 -21.76
N LEU A 263 -21.11 -19.42 -22.38
CA LEU A 263 -21.11 -20.74 -21.79
C LEU A 263 -19.84 -21.50 -22.18
N ALA A 264 -19.35 -22.33 -21.27
CA ALA A 264 -18.21 -23.22 -21.50
C ALA A 264 -18.41 -24.53 -20.73
N GLN A 265 -17.62 -25.55 -21.07
CA GLN A 265 -17.58 -26.81 -20.34
C GLN A 265 -16.87 -26.61 -19.00
N SER A 266 -17.62 -26.24 -17.97
CA SER A 266 -17.12 -26.01 -16.60
C SER A 266 -16.59 -27.29 -15.96
N HIS A 267 -15.65 -27.18 -15.02
CA HIS A 267 -15.22 -28.28 -14.14
C HIS A 267 -16.36 -28.73 -13.22
N GLY A 268 -17.14 -27.78 -12.69
CA GLY A 268 -18.34 -28.04 -11.90
C GLY A 268 -18.08 -28.25 -10.40
N ASP A 269 -16.90 -28.73 -10.01
CA ASP A 269 -16.46 -28.79 -8.60
C ASP A 269 -15.02 -28.26 -8.38
N PHE A 270 -14.74 -27.06 -8.89
CA PHE A 270 -13.40 -26.49 -8.86
C PHE A 270 -13.04 -25.90 -7.48
N HIS A 271 -12.19 -26.60 -6.72
CA HIS A 271 -11.64 -26.11 -5.46
C HIS A 271 -10.26 -26.72 -5.16
N GLY A 272 -9.56 -26.19 -4.16
CA GLY A 272 -8.17 -26.60 -3.86
C GLY A 272 -7.95 -28.09 -3.54
N ALA A 273 -9.00 -28.89 -3.27
CA ALA A 273 -8.83 -30.34 -3.11
C ALA A 273 -8.66 -31.05 -4.46
N ASN A 274 -9.27 -30.50 -5.50
CA ASN A 274 -9.34 -31.04 -6.87
C ASN A 274 -8.24 -30.48 -7.79
N ILE A 275 -7.28 -29.75 -7.20
CA ILE A 275 -6.07 -29.28 -7.89
C ILE A 275 -4.90 -30.09 -7.31
N LEU A 276 -4.30 -30.95 -8.12
CA LEU A 276 -3.21 -31.83 -7.75
C LEU A 276 -1.88 -31.29 -8.29
N VAL A 277 -0.92 -31.02 -7.42
CA VAL A 277 0.44 -30.57 -7.77
C VAL A 277 1.39 -31.76 -7.72
N LEU A 278 1.95 -32.15 -8.86
CA LEU A 278 2.84 -33.30 -8.99
C LEU A 278 4.17 -33.05 -8.27
N GLN A 279 4.70 -34.09 -7.61
CA GLN A 279 5.92 -33.99 -6.81
C GLN A 279 7.18 -33.80 -7.66
N ASP A 280 7.23 -34.47 -8.81
CA ASP A 280 8.45 -34.62 -9.61
C ASP A 280 8.60 -33.52 -10.67
N SER A 281 7.52 -33.15 -11.37
CA SER A 281 7.54 -32.14 -12.44
C SER A 281 7.17 -30.73 -12.00
N ARG A 282 6.60 -30.58 -10.78
CA ARG A 282 5.91 -29.36 -10.32
C ARG A 282 4.73 -28.91 -11.19
N GLU A 283 4.32 -29.69 -12.18
CA GLU A 283 3.11 -29.42 -12.94
C GLU A 283 1.87 -29.66 -12.08
N LEU A 284 0.77 -28.97 -12.41
CA LEU A 284 -0.53 -29.25 -11.81
C LEU A 284 -1.51 -29.92 -12.78
N ILE A 285 -2.39 -30.74 -12.22
CA ILE A 285 -3.48 -31.43 -12.90
C ILE A 285 -4.78 -31.16 -12.13
N LEU A 286 -5.88 -30.91 -12.84
CA LEU A 286 -7.24 -30.79 -12.31
C LEU A 286 -7.91 -32.16 -12.32
N THR A 287 -8.46 -32.57 -11.18
CA THR A 287 -9.02 -33.91 -10.97
C THR A 287 -10.48 -33.83 -10.58
N ASP A 288 -11.22 -34.94 -10.75
CA ASP A 288 -12.62 -35.08 -10.32
C ASP A 288 -13.60 -34.26 -11.18
N TRP A 289 -13.72 -34.66 -12.45
CA TRP A 289 -14.54 -33.99 -13.48
C TRP A 289 -15.99 -34.49 -13.55
N GLU A 290 -16.44 -35.25 -12.55
CA GLU A 290 -17.77 -35.90 -12.53
C GLU A 290 -18.97 -34.92 -12.53
N TYR A 291 -18.73 -33.64 -12.23
CA TYR A 291 -19.75 -32.57 -12.21
C TYR A 291 -19.67 -31.62 -13.41
N SER A 292 -18.84 -31.95 -14.39
CA SER A 292 -18.61 -31.10 -15.54
C SER A 292 -19.89 -30.97 -16.36
N ALA A 293 -20.25 -29.73 -16.70
CA ALA A 293 -21.40 -29.42 -17.53
C ALA A 293 -21.22 -28.06 -18.21
N ARG A 294 -22.06 -27.76 -19.19
CA ARG A 294 -22.14 -26.43 -19.79
C ARG A 294 -22.78 -25.44 -18.80
N ARG A 295 -22.02 -24.41 -18.44
CA ARG A 295 -22.40 -23.31 -17.54
C ARG A 295 -21.72 -22.03 -17.98
N SER A 296 -22.07 -20.91 -17.38
CA SER A 296 -21.34 -19.65 -17.48
C SER A 296 -19.84 -19.89 -17.31
N ARG A 297 -19.03 -19.27 -18.18
CA ARG A 297 -17.56 -19.35 -18.08
C ARG A 297 -17.01 -18.91 -16.71
N TYR A 298 -17.81 -18.16 -15.95
CA TYR A 298 -17.42 -17.64 -14.64
C TYR A 298 -17.83 -18.56 -13.48
N PHE A 299 -18.54 -19.67 -13.74
CA PHE A 299 -19.09 -20.55 -12.71
C PHE A 299 -18.03 -21.05 -11.72
N ASP A 300 -16.99 -21.74 -12.23
CA ASP A 300 -15.93 -22.31 -11.39
C ASP A 300 -15.11 -21.22 -10.69
N GLY A 301 -14.85 -20.11 -11.39
CA GLY A 301 -14.11 -18.97 -10.85
C GLY A 301 -14.84 -18.31 -9.70
N LEU A 302 -16.14 -18.02 -9.85
CA LEU A 302 -16.99 -17.46 -8.80
C LEU A 302 -17.17 -18.45 -7.66
N GLY A 303 -17.35 -19.75 -7.93
CA GLY A 303 -17.40 -20.79 -6.91
C GLY A 303 -16.14 -20.82 -6.04
N TYR A 304 -14.97 -20.63 -6.64
CA TYR A 304 -13.69 -20.56 -5.93
C TYR A 304 -13.53 -19.24 -5.14
N ILE A 305 -13.80 -18.10 -5.78
CA ILE A 305 -13.67 -16.74 -5.18
C ILE A 305 -14.61 -16.59 -3.99
N LEU A 306 -15.88 -16.96 -4.17
CA LEU A 306 -16.94 -16.87 -3.17
C LEU A 306 -16.92 -18.04 -2.17
N LYS A 307 -16.03 -19.03 -2.35
CA LYS A 307 -15.93 -20.20 -1.47
C LYS A 307 -17.27 -20.90 -1.29
N ALA A 308 -18.03 -21.08 -2.38
CA ALA A 308 -19.42 -21.53 -2.34
C ALA A 308 -19.60 -22.93 -1.69
N ARG A 309 -18.58 -23.79 -1.78
CA ARG A 309 -18.55 -25.12 -1.14
C ARG A 309 -18.55 -25.10 0.41
N TRP A 310 -18.41 -23.92 1.02
CA TRP A 310 -18.59 -23.70 2.46
C TRP A 310 -19.72 -22.66 2.68
N PRO A 311 -20.99 -23.09 2.72
CA PRO A 311 -22.14 -22.18 2.67
C PRO A 311 -22.19 -21.14 3.79
N THR A 312 -21.67 -21.45 4.99
CA THR A 312 -21.63 -20.51 6.11
C THR A 312 -20.93 -19.20 5.74
N GLY A 313 -21.63 -18.08 5.92
CA GLY A 313 -21.20 -16.73 5.55
C GLY A 313 -21.12 -16.47 4.04
N LEU A 314 -21.76 -17.29 3.19
CA LEU A 314 -21.78 -17.09 1.75
C LEU A 314 -22.52 -15.80 1.38
N GLY A 315 -23.63 -15.50 2.04
CA GLY A 315 -24.43 -14.32 1.74
C GLY A 315 -23.61 -13.03 1.87
N ARG A 316 -22.83 -12.95 2.96
CA ARG A 316 -21.90 -11.84 3.19
C ARG A 316 -20.81 -11.76 2.12
N ARG A 317 -20.23 -12.90 1.71
CA ARG A 317 -19.19 -12.92 0.67
C ARG A 317 -19.72 -12.47 -0.69
N VAL A 318 -20.96 -12.82 -1.01
CA VAL A 318 -21.63 -12.34 -2.22
C VAL A 318 -21.84 -10.83 -2.16
N ALA A 319 -22.36 -10.30 -1.05
CA ALA A 319 -22.53 -8.85 -0.87
C ALA A 319 -21.20 -8.10 -0.97
N ASP A 320 -20.16 -8.56 -0.27
CA ASP A 320 -18.82 -7.97 -0.31
C ASP A 320 -18.23 -8.03 -1.74
N PHE A 321 -18.42 -9.13 -2.48
CA PHE A 321 -17.96 -9.23 -3.88
C PHE A 321 -18.69 -8.27 -4.82
N ILE A 322 -20.02 -8.11 -4.66
CA ILE A 322 -20.79 -7.15 -5.44
C ILE A 322 -20.28 -5.72 -5.20
N ASP A 323 -20.10 -5.35 -3.94
CA ASP A 323 -19.71 -4.00 -3.55
C ASP A 323 -18.24 -3.68 -3.87
N GLN A 324 -17.31 -4.54 -3.45
CA GLN A 324 -15.87 -4.27 -3.44
C GLN A 324 -15.10 -5.01 -4.55
N GLY A 325 -15.70 -6.02 -5.18
CA GLY A 325 -15.02 -6.86 -6.18
C GLY A 325 -14.17 -7.98 -5.57
N SER A 326 -13.23 -8.52 -6.34
CA SER A 326 -12.45 -9.68 -5.90
C SER A 326 -11.33 -9.28 -4.91
N PRO A 327 -11.24 -9.94 -3.73
CA PRO A 327 -10.34 -9.56 -2.64
C PRO A 327 -8.86 -9.93 -2.88
N LYS A 328 -8.53 -10.68 -3.95
CA LYS A 328 -7.15 -10.99 -4.32
C LYS A 328 -6.88 -10.67 -5.78
N HIS A 329 -5.73 -10.03 -6.04
CA HIS A 329 -5.29 -9.73 -7.40
C HIS A 329 -5.10 -11.01 -8.25
N SER A 330 -4.69 -12.14 -7.66
CA SER A 330 -4.53 -13.42 -8.36
C SER A 330 -5.84 -13.99 -8.92
N TYR A 331 -7.00 -13.52 -8.44
CA TYR A 331 -8.30 -13.96 -8.93
C TYR A 331 -8.82 -13.12 -10.10
N ARG A 332 -8.10 -12.06 -10.49
CA ARG A 332 -8.51 -11.20 -11.61
C ARG A 332 -8.53 -11.95 -12.94
N THR A 333 -7.73 -12.99 -13.12
CA THR A 333 -7.71 -13.81 -14.34
C THR A 333 -8.98 -14.65 -14.51
N LEU A 334 -9.75 -14.88 -13.44
CA LEU A 334 -11.01 -15.62 -13.47
C LEU A 334 -12.24 -14.72 -13.74
N LEU A 335 -12.04 -13.42 -13.88
CA LEU A 335 -13.08 -12.41 -14.02
C LEU A 335 -12.80 -11.55 -15.28
N PRO A 336 -13.81 -10.91 -15.88
CA PRO A 336 -13.55 -10.01 -16.99
C PRO A 336 -12.80 -8.76 -16.52
N GLY A 337 -11.95 -8.20 -17.37
CA GLY A 337 -11.13 -7.03 -17.07
C GLY A 337 -11.93 -5.77 -16.68
N SER A 338 -13.20 -5.70 -17.04
CA SER A 338 -14.14 -4.59 -16.78
C SER A 338 -15.32 -5.01 -15.88
N ALA A 339 -15.09 -5.81 -14.84
CA ALA A 339 -16.11 -6.27 -13.88
C ALA A 339 -16.73 -5.12 -13.05
N SER A 340 -17.59 -4.30 -13.64
CA SER A 340 -18.32 -3.22 -12.99
C SER A 340 -19.23 -3.73 -11.87
N LYS A 341 -19.66 -2.87 -10.94
CA LYS A 341 -20.60 -3.23 -9.87
C LYS A 341 -21.91 -3.83 -10.41
N ALA A 342 -22.39 -3.31 -11.55
CA ALA A 342 -23.56 -3.84 -12.24
C ALA A 342 -23.31 -5.26 -12.78
N TRP A 343 -22.17 -5.47 -13.44
CA TRP A 343 -21.77 -6.81 -13.91
C TRP A 343 -21.61 -7.80 -12.75
N ARG A 344 -20.95 -7.41 -11.65
CA ARG A 344 -20.74 -8.29 -10.49
C ARG A 344 -22.05 -8.71 -9.85
N ARG A 345 -23.03 -7.80 -9.76
CA ARG A 345 -24.38 -8.10 -9.28
C ARG A 345 -25.08 -9.11 -10.19
N TRP A 346 -25.06 -8.86 -11.50
CA TRP A 346 -25.65 -9.75 -12.50
C TRP A 346 -24.99 -11.15 -12.50
N ALA A 347 -23.65 -11.21 -12.55
CA ALA A 347 -22.88 -12.45 -12.55
C ALA A 347 -23.04 -13.24 -11.25
N SER A 348 -23.17 -12.56 -10.11
CA SER A 348 -23.47 -13.22 -8.83
C SER A 348 -24.88 -13.83 -8.84
N ALA A 349 -25.87 -13.14 -9.41
CA ALA A 349 -27.22 -13.68 -9.49
C ALA A 349 -27.29 -14.92 -10.40
N LEU A 350 -26.63 -14.86 -11.57
CA LEU A 350 -26.50 -16.01 -12.47
C LEU A 350 -25.80 -17.19 -11.78
N PHE A 351 -24.64 -16.94 -11.17
CA PHE A 351 -23.86 -17.96 -10.47
C PHE A 351 -24.67 -18.65 -9.37
N LEU A 352 -25.45 -17.90 -8.57
CA LEU A 352 -26.25 -18.48 -7.50
C LEU A 352 -27.36 -19.41 -8.03
N LEU A 353 -27.98 -19.09 -9.16
CA LEU A 353 -28.94 -20.00 -9.80
C LEU A 353 -28.25 -21.26 -10.36
N GLU A 354 -27.09 -21.10 -11.01
CA GLU A 354 -26.31 -22.23 -11.51
C GLU A 354 -25.81 -23.15 -10.38
N GLU A 355 -25.38 -22.55 -9.26
CA GLU A 355 -24.91 -23.25 -8.07
C GLU A 355 -26.06 -23.96 -7.35
N LEU A 356 -27.25 -23.34 -7.33
CA LEU A 356 -28.46 -23.97 -6.82
C LEU A 356 -28.82 -25.20 -7.65
N LYS A 357 -28.84 -25.08 -8.98
CA LYS A 357 -29.03 -26.21 -9.90
C LYS A 357 -27.97 -27.30 -9.70
N TRP A 358 -26.70 -26.93 -9.53
CA TRP A 358 -25.65 -27.89 -9.24
C TRP A 358 -25.87 -28.63 -7.90
N SER A 359 -26.32 -27.91 -6.87
CA SER A 359 -26.56 -28.45 -5.53
C SER A 359 -27.74 -29.42 -5.49
N THR A 360 -28.79 -29.14 -6.26
CA THR A 360 -29.95 -30.02 -6.45
C THR A 360 -29.61 -31.22 -7.32
N ASP A 361 -28.91 -31.02 -8.45
CA ASP A 361 -28.37 -32.11 -9.30
C ASP A 361 -27.48 -33.05 -8.47
N LYS A 362 -26.64 -32.50 -7.59
CA LYS A 362 -25.80 -33.26 -6.67
C LYS A 362 -26.61 -34.11 -5.69
N SER A 363 -27.69 -33.55 -5.15
CA SER A 363 -28.57 -34.23 -4.19
C SER A 363 -29.37 -35.35 -4.87
N ASN A 364 -29.99 -35.08 -6.01
CA ASN A 364 -30.77 -36.05 -6.80
C ASN A 364 -29.93 -37.24 -7.30
N LEU A 365 -28.65 -37.02 -7.56
CA LEU A 365 -27.71 -38.07 -7.97
C LEU A 365 -27.11 -38.86 -6.80
N THR A 366 -27.38 -38.48 -5.54
CA THR A 366 -26.79 -39.14 -4.36
C THR A 366 -27.86 -39.80 -3.47
N TYR A 367 -29.02 -39.17 -3.26
CA TYR A 367 -30.15 -39.72 -2.49
C TYR A 367 -31.47 -39.23 -3.10
N PRO A 368 -32.37 -40.13 -3.56
CA PRO A 368 -33.65 -39.72 -4.12
C PRO A 368 -34.63 -39.41 -2.98
N SER A 369 -34.70 -38.15 -2.52
CA SER A 369 -35.89 -37.48 -1.92
C SER A 369 -35.60 -36.32 -0.96
N GLU A 370 -34.35 -36.06 -0.52
CA GLU A 370 -34.07 -34.97 0.44
C GLU A 370 -32.88 -34.08 0.06
N LEU A 371 -33.05 -32.75 0.22
CA LEU A 371 -31.95 -31.79 0.11
C LEU A 371 -30.93 -31.98 1.25
N THR A 372 -29.64 -31.96 0.90
CA THR A 372 -28.58 -32.05 1.91
C THR A 372 -28.62 -30.87 2.88
N THR A 373 -28.15 -31.06 4.12
CA THR A 373 -28.01 -29.99 5.12
C THR A 373 -27.21 -28.80 4.59
N LYS A 374 -26.22 -29.05 3.71
CA LYS A 374 -25.42 -27.99 3.08
C LYS A 374 -26.25 -27.18 2.09
N THR A 375 -27.14 -27.83 1.34
CA THR A 375 -28.04 -27.15 0.40
C THR A 375 -29.08 -26.29 1.13
N LYS A 376 -29.60 -26.76 2.28
CA LYS A 376 -30.50 -25.97 3.14
C LYS A 376 -29.80 -24.71 3.68
N LEU A 377 -28.60 -24.86 4.23
CA LEU A 377 -27.80 -23.73 4.73
C LEU A 377 -27.40 -22.74 3.61
N PHE A 378 -27.15 -23.24 2.40
CA PHE A 378 -26.90 -22.40 1.23
C PHE A 378 -28.10 -21.51 0.89
N LEU A 379 -29.31 -22.06 0.93
CA LEU A 379 -30.55 -21.30 0.71
C LEU A 379 -30.76 -20.23 1.79
N GLU A 380 -30.56 -20.56 3.07
CA GLU A 380 -30.67 -19.59 4.19
C GLU A 380 -29.70 -18.40 4.03
N GLU A 381 -28.46 -18.66 3.62
CA GLU A 381 -27.43 -17.63 3.42
C GLU A 381 -27.74 -16.71 2.23
N ILE A 382 -28.35 -17.25 1.17
CA ILE A 382 -28.82 -16.47 0.03
C ILE A 382 -30.01 -15.59 0.43
N GLN A 383 -30.96 -16.14 1.18
CA GLN A 383 -32.09 -15.39 1.71
C GLN A 383 -31.61 -14.21 2.57
N ALA A 384 -30.65 -14.43 3.45
CA ALA A 384 -30.06 -13.38 4.27
C ALA A 384 -29.42 -12.27 3.41
N ALA A 385 -28.67 -12.63 2.36
CA ALA A 385 -28.07 -11.65 1.45
C ALA A 385 -29.11 -10.82 0.67
N ILE A 386 -30.20 -11.46 0.24
CA ILE A 386 -31.30 -10.80 -0.45
C ILE A 386 -32.02 -9.84 0.50
N ALA A 387 -32.28 -10.26 1.75
CA ALA A 387 -32.92 -9.44 2.78
C ALA A 387 -32.08 -8.20 3.14
N GLU A 388 -30.75 -8.33 3.21
CA GLU A 388 -29.80 -7.23 3.41
C GLU A 388 -29.67 -6.29 2.18
N GLY A 389 -30.33 -6.61 1.07
CA GLY A 389 -30.42 -5.74 -0.10
C GLY A 389 -29.26 -5.87 -1.10
N ALA A 390 -28.48 -6.96 -1.05
CA ALA A 390 -27.36 -7.18 -1.99
C ALA A 390 -27.78 -7.10 -3.48
N PHE A 391 -29.03 -7.51 -3.76
CA PHE A 391 -29.64 -7.54 -5.09
C PHE A 391 -30.70 -6.44 -5.33
N LYS A 392 -30.95 -5.55 -4.35
CA LYS A 392 -31.87 -4.42 -4.55
C LYS A 392 -31.22 -3.35 -5.43
N VAL A 393 -31.79 -3.11 -6.62
CA VAL A 393 -31.52 -1.89 -7.38
C VAL A 393 -32.26 -0.77 -6.67
N LYS A 394 -31.54 0.13 -5.96
CA LYS A 394 -32.15 1.41 -5.58
C LYS A 394 -32.58 2.08 -6.89
N PRO A 395 -33.86 2.40 -7.12
CA PRO A 395 -34.20 3.31 -8.19
C PRO A 395 -33.33 4.55 -7.99
N ARG A 396 -32.65 4.99 -9.05
CA ARG A 396 -31.95 6.27 -9.01
C ARG A 396 -32.97 7.28 -8.48
N PRO A 397 -32.66 8.06 -7.42
CA PRO A 397 -33.46 9.22 -7.13
C PRO A 397 -33.48 10.06 -8.39
N SER A 398 -34.67 10.31 -8.93
CA SER A 398 -34.94 11.29 -10.00
C SER A 398 -34.80 12.72 -9.46
N THR A 399 -33.87 12.92 -8.54
CA THR A 399 -33.54 14.19 -7.94
C THR A 399 -32.04 14.33 -8.08
N GLN A 400 -31.65 14.87 -9.24
CA GLN A 400 -30.57 15.85 -9.22
C GLN A 400 -30.83 16.77 -8.02
N PRO A 401 -29.83 17.08 -7.18
CA PRO A 401 -29.98 18.25 -6.35
C PRO A 401 -30.32 19.39 -7.32
N LYS A 402 -31.42 20.11 -7.05
CA LYS A 402 -31.59 21.43 -7.65
C LYS A 402 -30.30 22.17 -7.33
N ARG A 403 -29.43 22.25 -8.34
CA ARG A 403 -28.33 23.20 -8.39
C ARG A 403 -29.02 24.51 -8.07
N THR A 404 -28.76 25.06 -6.89
CA THR A 404 -28.86 26.50 -6.75
C THR A 404 -27.79 26.99 -7.69
N GLU A 405 -28.18 27.29 -8.93
CA GLU A 405 -27.37 28.13 -9.80
C GLU A 405 -27.27 29.47 -9.07
N VAL A 406 -26.29 29.55 -8.18
CA VAL A 406 -25.57 30.79 -8.03
C VAL A 406 -24.99 31.02 -9.42
N LEU A 407 -25.60 31.94 -10.17
CA LEU A 407 -25.07 32.50 -11.40
C LEU A 407 -23.65 33.02 -11.08
N GLN A 408 -22.66 32.14 -11.15
CA GLN A 408 -21.26 32.53 -11.11
C GLN A 408 -20.98 33.17 -12.46
N ALA A 409 -20.45 34.40 -12.43
CA ALA A 409 -19.97 35.09 -13.62
C ALA A 409 -19.08 34.14 -14.46
N PRO A 410 -19.09 34.23 -15.80
CA PRO A 410 -18.27 33.38 -16.64
C PRO A 410 -16.80 33.47 -16.19
N LYS A 411 -16.20 32.31 -15.88
CA LYS A 411 -14.80 32.24 -15.48
C LYS A 411 -13.91 32.65 -16.65
N GLN A 412 -12.82 33.36 -16.34
CA GLN A 412 -11.86 33.81 -17.34
C GLN A 412 -10.75 32.76 -17.49
N ILE A 413 -10.51 32.30 -18.72
CA ILE A 413 -9.43 31.35 -19.01
C ILE A 413 -8.09 32.08 -19.05
N ILE A 414 -7.10 31.59 -18.30
CA ILE A 414 -5.71 32.05 -18.38
C ILE A 414 -5.03 31.34 -19.57
N PRO A 415 -4.53 32.08 -20.59
CA PRO A 415 -3.84 31.49 -21.73
C PRO A 415 -2.55 30.76 -21.33
N GLU A 416 -2.30 29.58 -21.92
CA GLU A 416 -1.19 28.69 -21.55
C GLU A 416 0.21 29.31 -21.80
N ASN A 417 0.31 30.22 -22.75
CA ASN A 417 1.52 30.97 -23.07
C ASN A 417 1.79 32.15 -22.12
N GLU A 418 0.85 32.51 -21.23
CA GLU A 418 1.01 33.66 -20.34
C GLU A 418 1.54 33.30 -18.95
N TYR A 419 1.57 32.01 -18.57
CA TYR A 419 1.99 31.58 -17.24
C TYR A 419 3.13 30.57 -17.25
N LYS A 420 3.94 30.61 -16.19
CA LYS A 420 5.07 29.70 -16.00
C LYS A 420 4.74 28.65 -14.94
N ARG A 421 4.55 27.40 -15.38
CA ARG A 421 4.38 26.25 -14.46
C ARG A 421 5.68 26.00 -13.69
N HIS A 422 5.56 25.69 -12.40
CA HIS A 422 6.66 25.18 -11.60
C HIS A 422 6.60 23.65 -11.57
N ALA A 423 7.75 23.01 -11.42
CA ALA A 423 7.80 21.56 -11.23
C ALA A 423 7.03 21.18 -9.95
N SER A 424 6.14 20.19 -10.06
CA SER A 424 5.30 19.71 -8.96
C SER A 424 5.16 18.19 -9.06
N SER A 425 5.14 17.52 -7.90
CA SER A 425 4.75 16.11 -7.78
C SER A 425 3.36 15.94 -7.16
N ASP A 426 2.62 17.05 -7.00
CA ASP A 426 1.27 17.07 -6.47
C ASP A 426 0.29 16.39 -7.44
N LEU A 427 -0.46 15.42 -6.93
CA LEU A 427 -1.45 14.67 -7.70
C LEU A 427 -2.79 15.44 -7.84
N GLN A 428 -3.00 16.47 -7.01
CA GLN A 428 -4.22 17.26 -6.97
C GLN A 428 -4.19 18.45 -7.94
N GLY A 429 -3.00 18.85 -8.41
CA GLY A 429 -2.85 20.03 -9.25
C GLY A 429 -1.40 20.47 -9.49
N TYR A 430 -1.24 21.71 -9.97
CA TYR A 430 0.09 22.30 -10.18
C TYR A 430 0.12 23.79 -9.79
N VAL A 431 1.31 24.26 -9.42
CA VAL A 431 1.57 25.66 -9.06
C VAL A 431 2.19 26.37 -10.25
N PHE A 432 1.76 27.61 -10.50
CA PHE A 432 2.28 28.45 -11.57
C PHE A 432 2.38 29.91 -11.17
N THR A 433 3.22 30.66 -11.88
CA THR A 433 3.31 32.12 -11.74
C THR A 433 2.64 32.79 -12.93
N TRP A 434 1.77 33.76 -12.66
CA TRP A 434 1.11 34.60 -13.68
C TRP A 434 1.01 36.04 -13.18
N LYS A 435 1.41 37.01 -14.01
CA LYS A 435 1.40 38.46 -13.67
C LYS A 435 2.07 38.81 -12.32
N GLY A 436 3.11 38.08 -11.93
CA GLY A 436 3.85 38.30 -10.69
C GLY A 436 3.27 37.62 -9.44
N ASP A 437 2.06 37.05 -9.52
CA ASP A 437 1.41 36.31 -8.45
C ASP A 437 1.63 34.80 -8.54
N ILE A 438 1.39 34.10 -7.42
CA ILE A 438 1.45 32.63 -7.34
C ILE A 438 0.03 32.07 -7.33
N TYR A 439 -0.21 31.14 -8.23
CA TYR A 439 -1.49 30.45 -8.38
C TYR A 439 -1.32 28.93 -8.30
N ARG A 440 -2.41 28.25 -7.96
CA ARG A 440 -2.53 26.80 -7.99
C ARG A 440 -3.75 26.41 -8.81
N ALA A 441 -3.52 25.67 -9.88
CA ALA A 441 -4.56 25.04 -10.66
C ALA A 441 -4.90 23.67 -10.07
N ILE A 442 -6.19 23.37 -9.90
CA ILE A 442 -6.70 22.13 -9.29
C ILE A 442 -7.32 21.25 -10.38
N TYR A 443 -6.86 20.01 -10.47
CA TYR A 443 -7.39 19.06 -11.46
C TYR A 443 -8.87 18.74 -11.19
N PRO A 444 -9.66 18.42 -12.24
CA PRO A 444 -11.09 18.15 -12.09
C PRO A 444 -11.44 17.09 -11.03
N ALA A 445 -10.62 16.03 -10.92
CA ALA A 445 -10.82 14.96 -9.95
C ALA A 445 -10.66 15.41 -8.48
N ALA A 446 -9.90 16.48 -8.24
CA ALA A 446 -9.61 17.03 -6.92
C ALA A 446 -10.55 18.19 -6.53
N GLY A 447 -11.24 18.79 -7.51
CA GLY A 447 -12.00 20.03 -7.34
C GLY A 447 -13.06 19.97 -6.24
N GLU A 448 -13.81 18.87 -6.15
CA GLU A 448 -14.85 18.69 -5.11
C GLU A 448 -14.23 18.62 -3.71
N ALA A 449 -13.17 17.80 -3.54
CA ALA A 449 -12.49 17.64 -2.27
C ALA A 449 -11.86 18.95 -1.77
N ILE A 450 -11.22 19.71 -2.68
CA ILE A 450 -10.63 21.01 -2.33
C ILE A 450 -11.71 22.04 -2.02
N SER A 451 -12.83 22.06 -2.76
CA SER A 451 -13.94 22.97 -2.47
C SER A 451 -14.52 22.74 -1.08
N GLU A 452 -14.68 21.48 -0.65
CA GLU A 452 -15.16 21.12 0.70
C GLU A 452 -14.25 21.71 1.81
N LEU A 453 -12.93 21.81 1.59
CA LEU A 453 -11.99 22.40 2.57
C LEU A 453 -12.24 23.90 2.79
N PHE A 454 -12.64 24.63 1.76
CA PHE A 454 -13.01 26.04 1.86
C PHE A 454 -14.42 26.20 2.45
N GLU A 455 -15.39 25.42 1.95
CA GLU A 455 -16.79 25.48 2.40
C GLU A 455 -16.96 25.13 3.88
N CYS A 456 -16.21 24.16 4.39
CA CYS A 456 -16.25 23.81 5.81
C CYS A 456 -15.55 24.83 6.72
N GLY A 457 -14.79 25.78 6.17
CA GLY A 457 -14.08 26.83 6.91
C GLY A 457 -12.70 26.44 7.46
N LEU A 458 -12.19 25.24 7.16
CA LEU A 458 -10.87 24.78 7.63
C LEU A 458 -9.74 25.69 7.16
N ILE A 459 -9.69 26.01 5.86
CA ILE A 459 -8.62 26.85 5.31
C ILE A 459 -8.66 28.25 5.91
N GLN A 460 -9.86 28.82 6.09
CA GLN A 460 -10.02 30.14 6.70
C GLN A 460 -9.48 30.17 8.14
N GLU A 461 -9.83 29.20 8.98
CA GLU A 461 -9.29 29.16 10.35
C GLU A 461 -7.76 29.02 10.37
N LEU A 462 -7.18 28.22 9.46
CA LEU A 462 -5.72 28.08 9.39
C LEU A 462 -5.03 29.39 8.97
N VAL A 463 -5.63 30.15 8.05
CA VAL A 463 -5.15 31.47 7.63
C VAL A 463 -5.26 32.47 8.79
N ASP A 464 -6.41 32.52 9.47
CA ASP A 464 -6.66 33.43 10.60
C ASP A 464 -5.69 33.18 11.77
N GLN A 465 -5.33 31.91 12.00
CA GLN A 465 -4.34 31.51 13.01
C GLN A 465 -2.89 31.74 12.57
N GLY A 466 -2.66 32.20 11.34
CA GLY A 466 -1.32 32.40 10.78
C GLY A 466 -0.52 31.10 10.64
N LEU A 467 -1.20 30.00 10.29
CA LEU A 467 -0.63 28.67 10.06
C LEU A 467 -0.67 28.24 8.59
N PHE A 468 -1.34 29.00 7.74
CA PHE A 468 -1.46 28.77 6.30
C PHE A 468 -1.38 30.13 5.56
N PRO A 469 -0.77 30.21 4.37
CA PRO A 469 -0.73 31.45 3.60
C PRO A 469 -2.13 31.87 3.17
N GLY A 470 -2.37 33.18 3.08
CA GLY A 470 -3.63 33.70 2.53
C GLY A 470 -3.94 33.03 1.19
N THR A 471 -5.10 32.38 1.09
CA THR A 471 -5.46 31.61 -0.10
C THR A 471 -6.91 31.87 -0.46
N GLU A 472 -7.16 32.28 -1.70
CA GLU A 472 -8.49 32.63 -2.20
C GLU A 472 -8.84 31.87 -3.48
N VAL A 473 -10.12 31.50 -3.61
CA VAL A 473 -10.66 30.94 -4.85
C VAL A 473 -10.87 32.07 -5.84
N THR A 474 -10.28 31.96 -7.02
CA THR A 474 -10.37 32.99 -8.06
C THR A 474 -11.53 32.74 -9.02
N ASN A 475 -11.85 33.75 -9.84
CA ASN A 475 -12.74 33.63 -10.99
C ASN A 475 -12.03 33.15 -12.27
N TYR A 476 -10.79 32.65 -12.15
CA TYR A 476 -10.01 32.14 -13.25
C TYR A 476 -10.11 30.62 -13.40
N GLU A 477 -9.80 30.15 -14.60
CA GLU A 477 -9.58 28.74 -14.91
C GLU A 477 -8.41 28.58 -15.88
N THR A 478 -7.84 27.39 -15.97
CA THR A 478 -6.90 27.02 -17.03
C THR A 478 -7.58 26.02 -17.97
N ARG A 479 -6.98 25.78 -19.14
CA ARG A 479 -7.51 24.82 -20.13
C ARG A 479 -7.83 23.43 -19.54
N ASP A 480 -7.03 23.00 -18.57
CA ASP A 480 -7.07 21.69 -17.94
C ASP A 480 -7.68 21.68 -16.53
N CYS A 481 -7.86 22.84 -15.89
CA CYS A 481 -8.29 22.93 -14.49
C CYS A 481 -9.39 23.99 -14.31
N PRO A 482 -10.62 23.59 -13.91
CA PRO A 482 -11.75 24.50 -13.74
C PRO A 482 -11.67 25.35 -12.46
N MET A 483 -10.69 25.09 -11.59
CA MET A 483 -10.52 25.78 -10.31
C MET A 483 -9.08 26.26 -10.18
N VAL A 484 -8.92 27.57 -9.99
CA VAL A 484 -7.63 28.24 -9.78
C VAL A 484 -7.69 29.01 -8.46
N LEU A 485 -6.67 28.80 -7.64
CA LEU A 485 -6.49 29.46 -6.35
C LEU A 485 -5.35 30.47 -6.45
N ARG A 486 -5.48 31.63 -5.81
CA ARG A 486 -4.37 32.57 -5.61
C ARG A 486 -3.82 32.38 -4.22
N HIS A 487 -2.49 32.30 -4.10
CA HIS A 487 -1.79 32.14 -2.83
C HIS A 487 -0.97 33.40 -2.51
N GLU A 488 -0.93 33.76 -1.24
CA GLU A 488 -0.02 34.77 -0.71
C GLU A 488 1.44 34.38 -0.99
N ILE A 489 2.21 35.33 -1.52
CA ILE A 489 3.60 35.10 -1.87
C ILE A 489 4.46 35.13 -0.61
N ILE A 490 5.20 34.04 -0.38
CA ILE A 490 6.25 34.00 0.63
C ILE A 490 7.57 34.38 -0.05
N PRO A 491 8.20 35.53 0.30
CA PRO A 491 9.31 36.07 -0.48
C PRO A 491 10.55 35.18 -0.56
N VAL A 492 10.82 34.41 0.50
CA VAL A 492 12.04 33.60 0.62
C VAL A 492 11.67 32.16 0.97
N ALA A 493 11.95 31.26 0.03
CA ALA A 493 11.80 29.82 0.24
C ALA A 493 13.07 29.23 0.87
N THR A 494 13.02 28.94 2.17
CA THR A 494 14.09 28.25 2.90
C THR A 494 13.82 26.76 3.00
N LEU A 495 14.88 25.96 2.95
CA LEU A 495 14.82 24.50 3.02
C LEU A 495 15.04 23.97 4.44
N PRO A 496 14.54 22.77 4.79
CA PRO A 496 14.76 22.18 6.11
C PRO A 496 16.24 22.09 6.53
N SER A 497 17.15 21.82 5.59
CA SER A 497 18.60 21.80 5.84
C SER A 497 19.21 23.17 6.13
N GLU A 498 18.51 24.25 5.79
CA GLU A 498 18.92 25.65 5.98
C GLU A 498 18.35 26.22 7.30
N TRP A 499 17.55 25.45 8.03
CA TRP A 499 16.93 25.90 9.26
C TRP A 499 17.87 25.80 10.46
N SER A 500 17.66 26.68 11.43
CA SER A 500 18.23 26.58 12.77
C SER A 500 17.39 25.65 13.66
N PHE A 501 17.92 25.31 14.85
CA PHE A 501 17.22 24.46 15.81
C PHE A 501 15.81 24.96 16.13
N SER A 502 15.66 26.25 16.44
CA SER A 502 14.39 26.84 16.84
C SER A 502 13.42 26.94 15.66
N MET A 503 13.91 27.17 14.44
CA MET A 503 13.09 27.10 13.23
C MET A 503 12.52 25.68 13.04
N LEU A 504 13.35 24.64 13.11
CA LEU A 504 12.89 23.26 12.98
C LEU A 504 11.85 22.89 14.05
N ARG A 505 12.05 23.34 15.29
CA ARG A 505 11.11 23.13 16.39
C ARG A 505 9.77 23.83 16.14
N ASP A 506 9.80 25.07 15.70
CA ASP A 506 8.60 25.87 15.48
C ASP A 506 7.83 25.37 14.25
N ALA A 507 8.52 24.93 13.19
CA ALA A 507 7.91 24.22 12.06
C ALA A 507 7.22 22.92 12.49
N ALA A 508 7.87 22.13 13.35
CA ALA A 508 7.26 20.90 13.90
C ALA A 508 5.98 21.20 14.70
N ILE A 509 5.99 22.27 15.49
CA ILE A 509 4.82 22.72 16.26
C ILE A 509 3.69 23.18 15.31
N ALA A 510 4.02 23.91 14.25
CA ALA A 510 3.04 24.36 13.26
C ALA A 510 2.32 23.18 12.59
N VAL A 511 3.06 22.17 12.13
CA VAL A 511 2.47 20.94 11.52
C VAL A 511 1.52 20.23 12.50
N LEU A 512 1.87 20.17 13.79
CA LEU A 512 1.00 19.59 14.82
C LEU A 512 -0.25 20.42 15.06
N ARG A 513 -0.14 21.76 15.05
CA ARG A 513 -1.29 22.66 15.22
C ARG A 513 -2.23 22.62 14.02
N VAL A 514 -1.70 22.63 12.81
CA VAL A 514 -2.46 22.44 11.57
C VAL A 514 -3.30 21.18 11.64
N ASN A 515 -2.72 20.05 12.06
CA ASN A 515 -3.44 18.79 12.20
C ASN A 515 -4.40 18.74 13.40
N GLN A 516 -4.17 19.52 14.46
CA GLN A 516 -5.15 19.70 15.55
C GLN A 516 -6.41 20.41 15.04
N ILE A 517 -6.22 21.49 14.27
CA ILE A 517 -7.32 22.26 13.66
C ILE A 517 -8.04 21.40 12.62
N ALA A 518 -7.32 20.80 11.67
CA ALA A 518 -7.88 19.92 10.63
C ALA A 518 -8.77 18.83 11.21
N LYS A 519 -8.35 18.22 12.31
CA LYS A 519 -9.10 17.16 12.98
C LYS A 519 -10.47 17.62 13.50
N ARG A 520 -10.61 18.88 13.92
CA ARG A 520 -11.92 19.43 14.34
C ARG A 520 -12.91 19.52 13.18
N TYR A 521 -12.42 19.68 11.96
CA TYR A 521 -13.20 19.67 10.72
C TYR A 521 -13.30 18.27 10.08
N GLY A 522 -12.76 17.22 10.72
CA GLY A 522 -12.79 15.86 10.17
C GLY A 522 -11.70 15.55 9.15
N TYR A 523 -10.63 16.35 9.09
CA TYR A 523 -9.49 16.18 8.17
C TYR A 523 -8.17 15.91 8.90
N GLN A 524 -7.18 15.43 8.18
CA GLN A 524 -5.77 15.31 8.59
C GLN A 524 -4.87 15.47 7.35
N THR A 525 -3.57 15.66 7.54
CA THR A 525 -2.60 15.60 6.42
C THR A 525 -2.20 14.17 6.09
N ILE A 526 -1.83 13.90 4.83
CA ILE A 526 -1.26 12.61 4.39
C ILE A 526 0.21 12.43 4.80
N ASP A 527 0.94 13.54 4.87
CA ASP A 527 2.36 13.64 5.16
C ASP A 527 2.63 14.67 6.30
N ALA A 528 3.85 14.67 6.83
CA ALA A 528 4.30 15.56 7.89
C ALA A 528 5.82 15.78 7.81
N HIS A 529 6.27 16.29 6.66
CA HIS A 529 7.66 16.67 6.43
C HIS A 529 7.85 18.18 6.27
N GLY A 530 9.08 18.67 6.51
CA GLY A 530 9.40 20.09 6.52
C GLY A 530 9.27 20.79 5.17
N PHE A 531 9.31 20.07 4.04
CA PHE A 531 9.12 20.68 2.73
C PHE A 531 7.72 21.29 2.51
N ASN A 532 6.76 20.97 3.40
CA ASN A 532 5.41 21.57 3.39
C ASN A 532 5.31 22.80 4.29
N VAL A 533 6.43 23.28 4.86
CA VAL A 533 6.49 24.45 5.72
C VAL A 533 7.41 25.49 5.11
N MET A 534 6.94 26.74 5.05
CA MET A 534 7.73 27.90 4.71
C MET A 534 7.70 28.92 5.86
N PHE A 535 8.65 29.85 5.89
CA PHE A 535 8.70 30.89 6.92
C PHE A 535 8.31 32.24 6.34
N TYR A 536 7.31 32.88 6.93
CA TYR A 536 6.95 34.26 6.62
C TYR A 536 7.11 35.13 7.86
N ARG A 537 8.14 35.99 7.86
CA ARG A 537 8.51 36.85 9.00
C ARG A 537 8.58 36.06 10.31
N GLY A 538 9.27 34.92 10.30
CA GLY A 538 9.48 34.10 11.49
C GLY A 538 8.33 33.16 11.86
N ARG A 539 7.17 33.32 11.19
CA ARG A 539 6.02 32.43 11.35
C ARG A 539 6.15 31.24 10.40
N PRO A 540 6.16 30.00 10.91
CA PRO A 540 6.05 28.80 10.08
C PRO A 540 4.62 28.66 9.53
N LEU A 541 4.48 28.66 8.21
CA LEU A 541 3.23 28.46 7.47
C LEU A 541 3.27 27.11 6.76
N PHE A 542 2.23 26.30 6.91
CA PHE A 542 2.03 25.11 6.11
C PHE A 542 1.49 25.53 4.73
N VAL A 543 2.05 25.03 3.63
CA VAL A 543 1.76 25.52 2.27
C VAL A 543 1.13 24.48 1.34
N ASP A 544 1.07 23.22 1.77
CA ASP A 544 0.59 22.13 0.93
C ASP A 544 -0.91 21.88 1.10
N LEU A 545 -1.72 22.52 0.25
CA LEU A 545 -3.16 22.34 0.23
C LEU A 545 -3.58 20.90 -0.16
N GLY A 546 -2.84 20.26 -1.07
CA GLY A 546 -3.17 18.94 -1.61
C GLY A 546 -3.02 17.80 -0.59
N SER A 547 -2.36 18.09 0.54
CA SER A 547 -2.10 17.13 1.61
C SER A 547 -3.28 16.84 2.53
N PHE A 548 -4.32 17.68 2.55
CA PHE A 548 -5.48 17.45 3.41
C PHE A 548 -6.37 16.33 2.87
N ILE A 549 -6.68 15.36 3.73
CA ILE A 549 -7.58 14.25 3.44
C ILE A 549 -8.62 14.10 4.54
N ARG A 550 -9.78 13.59 4.17
CA ARG A 550 -10.84 13.25 5.11
C ARG A 550 -10.38 12.10 6.01
N ILE A 551 -10.74 12.16 7.29
CA ILE A 551 -10.49 11.07 8.23
C ILE A 551 -11.57 10.00 8.01
N GLU A 552 -11.21 8.92 7.33
CA GLU A 552 -12.04 7.72 7.18
C GLU A 552 -11.79 6.78 8.37
N ASN A 553 -12.76 6.67 9.28
CA ASN A 553 -12.63 5.85 10.49
C ASN A 553 -13.45 4.55 10.39
N ASP A 554 -13.01 3.65 9.51
CA ASP A 554 -13.57 2.29 9.36
C ASP A 554 -13.43 1.43 10.63
N PHE A 555 -12.55 1.85 11.53
CA PHE A 555 -12.28 1.19 12.80
C PHE A 555 -13.11 1.89 13.86
N HIS A 556 -14.12 1.22 14.45
CA HIS A 556 -14.88 1.71 15.61
C HIS A 556 -14.02 1.85 16.89
N CYS A 557 -12.83 2.46 16.79
CA CYS A 557 -11.95 2.82 17.88
C CYS A 557 -12.28 4.24 18.32
N SER A 558 -12.48 4.43 19.62
CA SER A 558 -12.80 5.72 20.23
C SER A 558 -11.66 6.75 20.18
N LYS A 559 -10.48 6.38 19.66
CA LYS A 559 -9.32 7.26 19.54
C LYS A 559 -8.68 7.14 18.15
N PRO A 560 -8.79 8.16 17.29
CA PRO A 560 -8.19 8.14 15.96
C PRO A 560 -6.66 8.27 16.04
N GLY A 561 -5.97 7.66 15.08
CA GLY A 561 -4.53 7.76 14.88
C GLY A 561 -4.13 9.09 14.23
N TRP A 562 -2.95 9.13 13.61
CA TRP A 562 -2.54 10.22 12.73
C TRP A 562 -1.66 9.65 11.61
N ARG A 563 -2.10 9.75 10.36
CA ARG A 563 -1.49 9.05 9.21
C ARG A 563 0.01 9.34 9.05
N PRO A 564 0.52 10.56 9.16
CA PRO A 564 1.94 10.84 9.02
C PRO A 564 2.71 10.82 10.36
N TYR A 565 2.19 10.19 11.42
CA TYR A 565 2.88 10.15 12.72
C TYR A 565 4.33 9.63 12.63
N GLY A 566 4.56 8.54 11.90
CA GLY A 566 5.90 8.00 11.74
C GLY A 566 6.83 8.90 10.94
N GLU A 567 6.31 9.66 9.98
CA GLU A 567 7.07 10.65 9.23
C GLU A 567 7.43 11.86 10.08
N PHE A 568 6.46 12.41 10.84
CA PHE A 568 6.71 13.47 11.81
C PHE A 568 7.84 13.09 12.79
N MET A 569 7.82 11.84 13.27
CA MET A 569 8.85 11.35 14.19
C MET A 569 10.23 11.33 13.53
N ARG A 570 10.33 10.87 12.28
CA ARG A 570 11.59 10.72 11.54
C ARG A 570 12.13 12.04 10.97
N PHE A 571 11.26 12.99 10.64
CA PHE A 571 11.65 14.27 10.04
C PHE A 571 11.89 15.38 11.09
N PHE A 572 11.00 15.50 12.08
CA PHE A 572 11.07 16.58 13.07
C PHE A 572 11.59 16.08 14.42
N TYR A 573 10.87 15.16 15.05
CA TYR A 573 11.11 14.82 16.45
C TYR A 573 12.48 14.16 16.69
N GLY A 574 12.86 13.20 15.84
CA GLY A 574 14.14 12.49 15.89
C GLY A 574 15.33 13.44 15.76
N PRO A 575 15.40 14.24 14.68
CA PRO A 575 16.44 15.25 14.52
C PRO A 575 16.49 16.27 15.65
N LEU A 576 15.36 16.82 16.11
CA LEU A 576 15.32 17.71 17.27
C LEU A 576 15.88 17.05 18.55
N LYS A 577 15.53 15.78 18.78
CA LYS A 577 16.04 15.02 19.93
C LYS A 577 17.52 14.74 19.81
N LEU A 578 18.04 14.43 18.62
CA LEU A 578 19.47 14.25 18.38
C LEU A 578 20.21 15.58 18.61
N TRP A 579 19.73 16.66 18.02
CA TRP A 579 20.29 18.01 18.18
C TRP A 579 20.33 18.45 19.64
N SER A 580 19.29 18.12 20.43
CA SER A 580 19.23 18.42 21.88
C SER A 580 20.33 17.76 22.72
N THR A 581 21.04 16.77 22.16
CA THR A 581 22.18 16.10 22.83
C THR A 581 23.53 16.76 22.55
N GLY A 582 23.59 17.80 21.71
CA GLY A 582 24.84 18.42 21.25
C GLY A 582 25.26 17.98 19.84
N GLU A 583 24.64 16.93 19.29
CA GLU A 583 24.95 16.37 17.97
C GLU A 583 24.28 17.14 16.83
N SER A 584 24.57 18.44 16.70
CA SER A 584 23.97 19.28 15.66
C SER A 584 24.39 18.88 14.24
N TYR A 585 25.65 18.47 14.07
CA TYR A 585 26.18 18.00 12.80
C TYR A 585 25.33 16.86 12.19
N PHE A 586 25.09 15.79 12.97
CA PHE A 586 24.27 14.66 12.51
C PHE A 586 22.80 15.04 12.36
N ALA A 587 22.27 15.89 13.24
CA ALA A 587 20.89 16.37 13.14
C ALA A 587 20.66 17.17 11.84
N ARG A 588 21.62 18.00 11.42
CA ARG A 588 21.55 18.72 10.14
C ARG A 588 21.64 17.80 8.93
N HIS A 589 22.57 16.84 8.96
CA HIS A 589 22.69 15.85 7.88
C HIS A 589 21.40 15.04 7.70
N ALA A 590 20.67 14.77 8.79
CA ALA A 590 19.36 14.14 8.73
C ALA A 590 18.29 14.95 7.97
N LEU A 591 18.47 16.27 7.81
CA LEU A 591 17.53 17.17 7.12
C LEU A 591 17.81 17.35 5.63
N HIS A 592 18.98 16.92 5.13
CA HIS A 592 19.29 16.92 3.69
C HIS A 592 18.61 15.76 2.93
N GLY A 593 18.11 14.75 3.64
CA GLY A 593 17.45 13.58 3.07
C GLY A 593 15.93 13.55 3.29
N ILE A 594 15.28 12.47 2.85
CA ILE A 594 13.82 12.34 2.94
C ILE A 594 13.36 12.11 4.39
N GLN A 595 14.12 11.38 5.23
CA GLN A 595 13.81 11.10 6.64
C GLN A 595 14.96 10.36 7.36
N MET A 596 15.19 10.64 8.65
CA MET A 596 16.08 9.85 9.51
C MET A 596 15.32 8.69 10.17
N PRO A 597 15.72 7.42 10.02
CA PRO A 597 15.12 6.31 10.76
C PRO A 597 15.22 6.52 12.28
N MET A 598 14.12 6.32 13.00
CA MET A 598 14.13 6.46 14.45
C MET A 598 14.98 5.39 15.12
N THR A 599 15.23 4.25 14.47
CA THR A 599 16.22 3.26 14.94
C THR A 599 17.61 3.83 15.07
N SER A 600 18.04 4.73 14.18
CA SER A 600 19.32 5.43 14.29
C SER A 600 19.38 6.25 15.57
N TYR A 601 18.32 7.00 15.88
CA TYR A 601 18.20 7.75 17.13
C TYR A 601 18.18 6.82 18.35
N TRP A 602 17.41 5.74 18.31
CA TRP A 602 17.30 4.80 19.44
C TRP A 602 18.62 4.11 19.74
N ARG A 603 19.38 3.69 18.72
CA ARG A 603 20.71 3.07 18.88
C ARG A 603 21.77 4.09 19.32
N PHE A 604 21.63 5.35 18.90
CA PHE A 604 22.44 6.44 19.44
C PHE A 604 22.20 6.59 20.94
N ARG A 605 20.93 6.67 21.35
CA ARG A 605 20.50 6.93 22.74
C ARG A 605 20.67 5.74 23.70
N HIS A 606 20.51 4.52 23.21
CA HIS A 606 20.48 3.29 24.02
C HIS A 606 21.49 2.27 23.50
N PHE A 607 22.59 2.12 24.23
CA PHE A 607 23.70 1.24 23.87
C PHE A 607 23.27 -0.22 23.61
N LEU A 608 22.36 -0.78 24.43
CA LEU A 608 21.90 -2.17 24.27
C LEU A 608 21.21 -2.43 22.93
N LEU A 609 20.56 -1.42 22.33
CA LEU A 609 19.94 -1.56 21.01
C LEU A 609 20.99 -1.68 19.89
N ARG A 610 22.26 -1.38 20.17
CA ARG A 610 23.36 -1.60 19.21
C ARG A 610 23.67 -3.08 19.01
N LEU A 611 23.34 -3.93 20.00
CA LEU A 611 23.50 -5.39 19.96
C LEU A 611 22.41 -6.09 19.12
N ILE A 612 21.28 -5.43 18.89
CA ILE A 612 20.19 -5.98 18.07
C ILE A 612 20.50 -5.70 16.60
N PRO A 613 20.42 -6.71 15.70
CA PRO A 613 20.58 -6.51 14.27
C PRO A 613 19.67 -5.39 13.73
N LEU A 614 20.25 -4.47 12.97
CA LEU A 614 19.53 -3.29 12.45
C LEU A 614 18.30 -3.66 11.62
N SER A 615 18.34 -4.80 10.91
CA SER A 615 17.22 -5.33 10.14
C SER A 615 15.99 -5.65 11.01
N ILE A 616 16.19 -6.13 12.25
CA ILE A 616 15.11 -6.44 13.20
C ILE A 616 14.52 -5.15 13.74
N LEU A 617 15.36 -4.19 14.12
CA LEU A 617 14.91 -2.89 14.62
C LEU A 617 14.14 -2.10 13.55
N ASN A 618 14.62 -2.10 12.30
CA ASN A 618 13.94 -1.40 11.20
C ASN A 618 12.57 -2.04 10.91
N ARG A 619 12.45 -3.36 10.98
CA ARG A 619 11.15 -4.06 10.89
C ARG A 619 10.24 -3.63 12.05
N PHE A 620 10.76 -3.59 13.27
CA PHE A 620 10.00 -3.15 14.44
C PHE A 620 9.50 -1.70 14.27
N GLU A 621 10.38 -0.75 13.90
CA GLU A 621 10.01 0.65 13.65
C GLU A 621 8.89 0.76 12.60
N PHE A 622 9.06 0.06 11.48
CA PHE A 622 8.08 0.03 10.40
C PHE A 622 6.70 -0.45 10.87
N TYR A 623 6.63 -1.58 11.60
CA TYR A 623 5.35 -2.07 12.12
C TYR A 623 4.78 -1.18 13.21
N TYR A 624 5.64 -0.62 14.08
CA TYR A 624 5.22 0.29 15.13
C TYR A 624 4.52 1.53 14.57
N TYR A 625 5.09 2.16 13.52
CA TYR A 625 4.48 3.33 12.92
C TYR A 625 3.27 2.99 12.05
N LYS A 626 3.30 1.91 11.26
CA LYS A 626 2.10 1.44 10.54
C LYS A 626 0.94 1.11 11.47
N TYR A 627 1.25 0.62 12.66
CA TYR A 627 0.25 0.38 13.68
C TYR A 627 -0.39 1.69 14.18
N LYS A 628 0.37 2.78 14.27
CA LYS A 628 -0.15 4.09 14.69
C LYS A 628 -1.03 4.77 13.63
N THR A 629 -0.94 4.34 12.37
CA THR A 629 -1.76 4.85 11.24
C THR A 629 -3.03 4.03 10.98
N LEU A 630 -3.22 2.92 11.71
CA LEU A 630 -4.31 1.97 11.51
C LEU A 630 -5.71 2.57 11.54
N ASN A 631 -5.97 3.50 12.46
CA ASN A 631 -7.30 4.08 12.65
C ASN A 631 -7.52 5.34 11.80
N THR A 632 -6.71 5.54 10.76
CA THR A 632 -6.70 6.75 9.91
C THR A 632 -6.59 6.45 8.43
N VAL A 633 -6.58 5.16 8.09
CA VAL A 633 -6.39 4.64 6.75
C VAL A 633 -7.51 3.63 6.52
N PRO A 634 -8.17 3.62 5.34
CA PRO A 634 -9.20 2.65 5.04
C PRO A 634 -8.68 1.22 5.19
N MET A 635 -9.56 0.29 5.57
CA MET A 635 -9.18 -1.12 5.78
C MET A 635 -8.41 -1.70 4.58
N GLU A 636 -8.86 -1.36 3.37
CA GLU A 636 -8.30 -1.83 2.11
C GLU A 636 -6.87 -1.33 1.92
N GLU A 637 -6.65 -0.03 2.14
CA GLU A 637 -5.33 0.58 2.03
C GLU A 637 -4.37 0.02 3.08
N PHE A 638 -4.80 -0.21 4.33
CA PHE A 638 -3.94 -0.82 5.36
C PHE A 638 -3.51 -2.26 4.99
N LEU A 639 -4.42 -3.06 4.44
CA LEU A 639 -4.12 -4.43 4.00
C LEU A 639 -3.20 -4.45 2.77
N GLN A 640 -3.33 -3.47 1.86
CA GLN A 640 -2.42 -3.27 0.75
C GLN A 640 -1.04 -2.80 1.23
N MET A 641 -0.98 -1.89 2.22
CA MET A 641 0.27 -1.42 2.81
C MET A 641 1.03 -2.52 3.55
N ALA A 642 0.38 -3.54 4.11
CA ALA A 642 1.04 -4.66 4.80
C ALA A 642 1.75 -5.66 3.86
N SER A 643 1.92 -5.34 2.58
CA SER A 643 2.34 -6.28 1.53
C SER A 643 3.86 -6.42 1.34
N SER A 644 4.34 -7.65 1.57
CA SER A 644 5.45 -8.31 0.86
C SER A 644 5.50 -9.82 1.24
N SER A 645 4.94 -10.22 2.39
CA SER A 645 4.84 -11.65 2.78
C SER A 645 3.58 -12.01 3.61
N SER A 646 3.23 -13.29 3.64
CA SER A 646 2.03 -13.82 4.33
C SER A 646 2.04 -13.61 5.85
N PHE A 647 3.22 -13.58 6.47
CA PHE A 647 3.40 -13.32 7.90
C PHE A 647 2.99 -11.89 8.28
N GLN A 648 3.29 -10.93 7.42
CA GLN A 648 2.95 -9.52 7.62
C GLN A 648 1.44 -9.27 7.51
N LYS A 649 0.77 -9.95 6.57
CA LYS A 649 -0.69 -9.95 6.45
C LYS A 649 -1.37 -10.60 7.66
N TRP A 650 -0.79 -11.67 8.22
CA TRP A 650 -1.29 -12.28 9.46
C TRP A 650 -1.13 -11.34 10.66
N GLY A 651 0.05 -10.73 10.83
CA GLY A 651 0.30 -9.75 11.88
C GLY A 651 -0.64 -8.54 11.77
N ALA A 652 -0.84 -8.02 10.55
CA ALA A 652 -1.81 -6.98 10.25
C ALA A 652 -3.23 -7.40 10.66
N ARG A 653 -3.70 -8.61 10.29
CA ARG A 653 -5.03 -9.13 10.67
C ARG A 653 -5.21 -9.34 12.17
N LEU A 654 -4.19 -9.84 12.87
CA LEU A 654 -4.20 -9.99 14.32
C LEU A 654 -4.34 -8.62 15.00
N VAL A 655 -3.54 -7.66 14.55
CA VAL A 655 -3.59 -6.27 15.01
C VAL A 655 -4.97 -5.64 14.74
N LEU A 656 -5.56 -5.86 13.57
CA LEU A 656 -6.92 -5.40 13.24
C LEU A 656 -7.98 -6.04 14.14
N TRP A 657 -7.86 -7.34 14.41
CA TRP A 657 -8.74 -8.06 15.31
C TRP A 657 -8.64 -7.53 16.75
N LEU A 658 -7.43 -7.32 17.25
CA LEU A 658 -7.18 -6.70 18.56
C LEU A 658 -7.72 -5.26 18.61
N SER A 659 -7.66 -4.51 17.50
CA SER A 659 -8.13 -3.12 17.42
C SER A 659 -9.65 -3.06 17.55
N ARG A 660 -10.37 -3.91 16.81
CA ARG A 660 -11.84 -4.03 16.87
C ARG A 660 -12.34 -4.42 18.25
N LYS A 661 -11.56 -5.19 19.01
CA LYS A 661 -11.88 -5.59 20.39
C LYS A 661 -11.53 -4.53 21.45
N LYS A 662 -11.09 -3.34 21.05
CA LYS A 662 -10.62 -2.26 21.95
C LYS A 662 -9.48 -2.66 22.90
N LEU A 663 -8.76 -3.75 22.61
CA LEU A 663 -7.64 -4.26 23.42
C LEU A 663 -6.33 -3.48 23.18
N LEU A 664 -6.35 -2.51 22.27
CA LEU A 664 -5.22 -1.76 21.76
C LEU A 664 -5.17 -0.33 22.30
N TRP A 665 -4.94 -0.23 23.60
CA TRP A 665 -4.82 1.01 24.39
C TRP A 665 -3.71 2.00 23.97
N PHE A 666 -2.75 1.59 23.14
CA PHE A 666 -1.59 2.40 22.72
C PHE A 666 -1.66 2.94 21.28
N SER A 667 -2.77 2.79 20.55
CA SER A 667 -2.90 3.24 19.14
C SER A 667 -3.10 4.75 18.96
N SER A 668 -3.70 5.43 19.94
CA SER A 668 -4.02 6.86 19.83
C SER A 668 -2.78 7.75 19.73
N VAL A 669 -2.83 8.73 18.82
CA VAL A 669 -1.88 9.85 18.80
C VAL A 669 -2.59 11.07 19.39
N ASN A 670 -2.06 11.57 20.50
CA ASN A 670 -2.54 12.82 21.09
C ASN A 670 -1.60 13.94 20.62
N LEU A 671 -2.10 14.76 19.68
CA LEU A 671 -1.34 15.83 19.04
C LEU A 671 -0.93 16.91 20.05
N GLU A 672 -1.79 17.30 20.98
CA GLU A 672 -1.47 18.29 22.04
C GLU A 672 -0.34 17.81 22.96
N LYS A 673 -0.32 16.52 23.33
CA LYS A 673 0.75 15.92 24.14
C LYS A 673 2.04 15.86 23.33
N LEU A 674 1.96 15.57 22.04
CA LEU A 674 3.12 15.56 21.15
C LEU A 674 3.68 16.98 20.96
N GLU A 675 2.82 17.98 20.78
CA GLU A 675 3.20 19.40 20.72
C GLU A 675 3.92 19.81 22.00
N ARG A 676 3.33 19.54 23.17
CA ARG A 676 3.99 19.82 24.47
C ARG A 676 5.33 19.13 24.62
N LYS A 677 5.48 17.90 24.12
CA LYS A 677 6.76 17.18 24.14
C LYS A 677 7.78 17.83 23.23
N THR A 678 7.40 18.19 22.00
CA THR A 678 8.26 18.83 21.00
C THR A 678 8.69 20.23 21.48
N ALA A 679 7.76 21.03 22.02
CA ALA A 679 8.05 22.36 22.55
C ALA A 679 9.03 22.34 23.73
N ARG A 680 9.05 21.25 24.52
CA ARG A 680 9.99 21.07 25.64
C ARG A 680 11.41 20.71 25.20
N ILE A 681 11.64 20.37 23.94
CA ILE A 681 12.98 20.09 23.45
C ILE A 681 13.76 21.41 23.41
N LYS A 682 14.82 21.48 24.21
CA LYS A 682 15.68 22.65 24.32
C LYS A 682 16.95 22.44 23.51
N LYS A 683 17.42 23.53 22.92
CA LYS A 683 18.74 23.61 22.29
C LYS A 683 19.82 23.38 23.35
N PRO A 684 20.89 22.63 23.07
CA PRO A 684 22.03 22.53 23.98
C PRO A 684 22.70 23.91 24.12
N ARG A 685 23.25 24.19 25.31
CA ARG A 685 24.04 25.40 25.54
C ARG A 685 25.44 25.17 24.98
N VAL A 686 25.66 25.59 23.73
CA VAL A 686 26.98 25.60 23.10
C VAL A 686 27.42 27.07 22.99
N PRO A 687 28.59 27.45 23.51
CA PRO A 687 29.10 28.80 23.31
C PRO A 687 29.30 29.03 21.82
N THR A 688 28.77 30.14 21.32
CA THR A 688 28.94 30.51 19.92
C THR A 688 30.24 31.28 19.79
N LYS A 689 30.95 31.11 18.67
CA LYS A 689 32.16 31.89 18.41
C LYS A 689 31.83 33.37 18.18
N TRP A 690 30.60 33.66 17.72
CA TRP A 690 30.24 34.96 17.15
C TRP A 690 29.00 35.65 17.77
N ALA A 691 28.26 35.07 18.72
CA ALA A 691 27.04 35.73 19.26
C ALA A 691 27.33 37.03 20.03
N HIS A 692 28.56 37.23 20.49
CA HIS A 692 28.98 38.42 21.23
C HIS A 692 29.80 39.40 20.38
N TYR A 693 30.02 39.13 19.08
CA TYR A 693 30.89 39.95 18.24
C TYR A 693 30.38 41.39 18.04
N HIS A 694 29.09 41.65 18.33
CA HIS A 694 28.45 42.97 18.28
C HIS A 694 27.44 43.21 19.43
N SER A 695 27.67 42.68 20.63
CA SER A 695 26.73 42.87 21.75
C SER A 695 26.70 44.29 22.32
N ASP A 696 27.70 45.13 22.03
CA ASP A 696 27.79 46.50 22.54
C ASP A 696 27.43 47.59 21.51
N THR A 697 26.35 48.27 21.89
CA THR A 697 25.78 49.57 21.48
C THR A 697 26.69 50.60 20.79
N LYS A 698 26.72 50.60 19.45
CA LYS A 698 26.53 51.74 18.51
C LYS A 698 26.82 51.27 17.08
N ILE A 699 26.06 51.74 16.10
CA ILE A 699 26.37 51.49 14.68
C ILE A 699 27.63 52.29 14.36
N GLY A 700 28.72 51.61 13.98
CA GLY A 700 29.95 52.28 13.57
C GLY A 700 29.80 52.93 12.19
N LYS A 701 30.66 53.91 11.88
CA LYS A 701 30.71 54.62 10.58
C LYS A 701 30.69 53.68 9.37
N ARG A 702 31.34 52.51 9.50
CA ARG A 702 31.34 51.42 8.51
C ARG A 702 29.93 50.97 8.11
N PHE A 703 29.08 50.66 9.10
CA PHE A 703 27.73 50.18 8.85
C PHE A 703 26.79 51.31 8.44
N GLU A 704 27.00 52.54 8.94
CA GLU A 704 26.25 53.71 8.47
C GLU A 704 26.46 53.96 6.97
N TYR A 705 27.70 53.87 6.49
CA TYR A 705 28.00 54.03 5.06
C TYR A 705 27.26 53.01 4.20
N ILE A 706 27.30 51.72 4.59
CA ILE A 706 26.63 50.64 3.87
C ILE A 706 25.11 50.83 3.87
N THR A 707 24.54 51.17 5.03
CA THR A 707 23.10 51.41 5.15
C THR A 707 22.67 52.63 4.33
N ASN A 708 23.45 53.72 4.30
CA ASN A 708 23.16 54.88 3.47
C ASN A 708 23.25 54.55 1.98
N PHE A 709 24.26 53.79 1.55
CA PHE A 709 24.36 53.31 0.18
C PHE A 709 23.10 52.56 -0.27
N ILE A 710 22.55 51.73 0.63
CA ILE A 710 21.29 50.99 0.39
C ILE A 710 20.09 51.93 0.34
N LYS A 711 19.99 52.91 1.26
CA LYS A 711 18.88 53.88 1.32
C LYS A 711 18.79 54.77 0.08
N GLU A 712 19.93 55.21 -0.44
CA GLU A 712 20.02 56.18 -1.54
C GLU A 712 19.74 55.56 -2.92
N ARG A 713 19.51 54.25 -2.99
CA ARG A 713 19.29 53.51 -4.25
C ARG A 713 18.02 52.68 -4.19
N ASP A 714 17.53 52.31 -5.37
CA ASP A 714 16.40 51.39 -5.52
C ASP A 714 16.83 49.94 -5.25
N ILE A 715 17.09 49.62 -3.97
CA ILE A 715 17.40 48.29 -3.47
C ILE A 715 16.22 47.82 -2.62
N LYS A 716 15.52 46.78 -3.09
CA LYS A 716 14.37 46.19 -2.38
C LYS A 716 14.75 44.94 -1.60
N THR A 717 15.76 44.21 -2.06
CA THR A 717 16.17 42.92 -1.49
C THR A 717 17.67 42.88 -1.24
N VAL A 718 18.08 42.41 -0.06
CA VAL A 718 19.50 42.31 0.33
C VAL A 718 19.82 40.90 0.81
N LEU A 719 20.94 40.35 0.33
CA LEU A 719 21.55 39.15 0.89
C LEU A 719 22.79 39.54 1.71
N ASP A 720 22.72 39.35 3.03
CA ASP A 720 23.81 39.57 3.98
C ASP A 720 24.55 38.24 4.21
N MET A 721 25.66 38.04 3.50
CA MET A 721 26.46 36.82 3.55
C MET A 721 27.48 36.88 4.68
N ALA A 722 27.49 35.85 5.53
CA ALA A 722 28.19 35.83 6.82
C ALA A 722 27.73 36.95 7.77
N GLY A 723 26.41 37.18 7.80
CA GLY A 723 25.77 38.21 8.62
C GLY A 723 25.75 37.93 10.13
N ASN A 724 26.29 36.79 10.58
CA ASN A 724 26.32 36.35 11.97
C ASN A 724 24.92 36.36 12.61
N ALA A 725 24.76 37.05 13.73
CA ALA A 725 23.48 37.18 14.44
C ALA A 725 22.61 38.35 13.91
N GLY A 726 22.86 38.80 12.67
CA GLY A 726 22.04 39.75 11.91
C GLY A 726 22.03 41.19 12.43
N PHE A 727 23.14 41.66 13.02
CA PHE A 727 23.22 43.04 13.53
C PHE A 727 23.05 44.08 12.42
N LEU A 728 23.78 43.93 11.32
CA LEU A 728 23.66 44.80 10.15
C LEU A 728 22.32 44.60 9.44
N SER A 729 21.90 43.35 9.24
CA SER A 729 20.61 43.03 8.61
C SER A 729 19.44 43.73 9.31
N ARG A 730 19.45 43.75 10.65
CA ARG A 730 18.48 44.50 11.45
C ARG A 730 18.58 46.01 11.24
N ASN A 731 19.78 46.56 11.23
CA ASN A 731 19.96 47.97 10.96
C ASN A 731 19.39 48.36 9.60
N ILE A 732 19.66 47.58 8.56
CA ILE A 732 19.13 47.80 7.20
C ILE A 732 17.60 47.81 7.23
N VAL A 733 16.96 46.75 7.74
CA VAL A 733 15.48 46.67 7.79
C VAL A 733 14.86 47.83 8.59
N GLN A 734 15.51 48.31 9.65
CA GLN A 734 14.99 49.39 10.49
C GLN A 734 15.20 50.79 9.90
N ASN A 735 16.12 50.94 8.95
CA ASN A 735 16.59 52.26 8.52
C ASN A 735 16.48 52.50 7.01
N SER A 736 16.13 51.49 6.21
CA SER A 736 15.95 51.62 4.75
C SER A 736 14.60 51.09 4.28
N ALA A 737 14.27 51.33 3.02
CA ALA A 737 13.00 50.92 2.40
C ALA A 737 13.07 49.52 1.77
N VAL A 738 13.94 48.63 2.27
CA VAL A 738 14.05 47.26 1.80
C VAL A 738 12.78 46.48 2.16
N GLU A 739 12.32 45.63 1.25
CA GLU A 739 11.20 44.72 1.47
C GLU A 739 11.60 43.59 2.41
N HIS A 740 12.82 43.06 2.25
CA HIS A 740 13.38 42.06 3.14
C HIS A 740 14.91 41.93 3.02
N VAL A 741 15.51 41.33 4.05
CA VAL A 741 16.92 40.92 4.07
C VAL A 741 17.04 39.43 4.33
N ILE A 742 17.80 38.72 3.50
CA ILE A 742 18.21 37.34 3.77
C ILE A 742 19.53 37.41 4.52
N CYS A 743 19.60 36.88 5.75
CA CYS A 743 20.83 36.83 6.53
C CYS A 743 21.32 35.38 6.55
N ALA A 744 22.45 35.14 5.90
CA ALA A 744 23.03 33.83 5.72
C ALA A 744 24.33 33.68 6.51
N ASP A 745 24.48 32.60 7.26
CA ASP A 745 25.72 32.27 7.97
C ASP A 745 25.87 30.75 8.15
N TYR A 746 27.10 30.26 8.28
CA TYR A 746 27.37 28.85 8.57
C TYR A 746 27.24 28.55 10.07
N ASP A 747 27.40 29.54 10.95
CA ASP A 747 27.17 29.40 12.39
C ASP A 747 25.67 29.33 12.70
N GLU A 748 25.18 28.11 12.80
CA GLU A 748 23.79 27.80 13.14
C GLU A 748 23.30 28.46 14.43
N ASN A 749 24.19 28.77 15.39
CA ASN A 749 23.77 29.38 16.64
C ASN A 749 23.57 30.89 16.51
N ALA A 750 24.34 31.53 15.64
CA ALA A 750 24.14 32.94 15.29
C ALA A 750 22.80 33.12 14.56
N ILE A 751 22.49 32.24 13.60
CA ILE A 751 21.21 32.20 12.88
C ILE A 751 20.03 31.87 13.79
N ASP A 752 20.19 30.91 14.72
CA ASP A 752 19.15 30.59 15.70
C ASP A 752 18.83 31.79 16.63
N SER A 753 19.88 32.52 17.05
CA SER A 753 19.73 33.73 17.86
C SER A 753 19.03 34.84 17.08
N LEU A 754 19.38 35.00 15.81
CA LEU A 754 18.71 35.94 14.91
C LEU A 754 17.24 35.56 14.72
N TYR A 755 16.92 34.29 14.47
CA TYR A 755 15.54 33.81 14.33
C TYR A 755 14.70 34.10 15.58
N CYS A 756 15.22 33.81 16.78
CA CYS A 756 14.49 34.07 18.01
C CYS A 756 14.15 35.56 18.18
N ARG A 757 15.11 36.45 17.91
CA ARG A 757 14.88 37.90 17.96
C ARG A 757 13.95 38.40 16.85
N GLN A 758 14.14 37.88 15.64
CA GLN A 758 13.31 38.23 14.47
C GLN A 758 11.84 37.91 14.74
N LYS A 759 11.54 36.79 15.40
CA LYS A 759 10.19 36.41 15.82
C LYS A 759 9.60 37.36 16.87
N GLU A 760 10.39 37.82 17.82
CA GLU A 760 9.97 38.76 18.86
C GLU A 760 9.72 40.17 18.30
N GLU A 761 10.59 40.62 17.38
CA GLU A 761 10.56 41.97 16.80
C GLU A 761 9.78 42.07 15.47
N ASN A 762 9.28 40.95 14.93
CA ASN A 762 8.57 40.84 13.64
C ASN A 762 9.31 41.49 12.46
N LEU A 763 10.65 41.32 12.42
CA LEU A 763 11.49 41.92 11.38
C LEU A 763 11.34 41.18 10.05
N ALA A 764 11.46 41.92 8.93
CA ALA A 764 11.52 41.37 7.57
C ALA A 764 12.92 40.78 7.25
N ILE A 765 13.44 39.97 8.17
CA ILE A 765 14.72 39.27 8.03
C ILE A 765 14.43 37.78 7.89
N TYR A 766 15.11 37.12 6.95
CA TYR A 766 15.00 35.68 6.71
C TYR A 766 16.33 35.02 7.09
N PRO A 767 16.40 34.40 8.28
CA PRO A 767 17.61 33.72 8.76
C PRO A 767 17.81 32.41 8.00
N VAL A 768 19.03 32.18 7.50
CA VAL A 768 19.39 31.01 6.70
C VAL A 768 20.73 30.46 7.18
N VAL A 769 20.78 29.16 7.49
CA VAL A 769 22.05 28.47 7.68
C VAL A 769 22.58 28.07 6.30
N LEU A 770 23.68 28.70 5.88
CA LEU A 770 24.27 28.50 4.57
C LEU A 770 25.80 28.50 4.68
N ASP A 771 26.42 27.44 4.20
CA ASP A 771 27.86 27.39 3.99
C ASP A 771 28.17 27.89 2.57
N PHE A 772 28.88 29.02 2.47
CA PHE A 772 29.26 29.62 1.19
C PHE A 772 30.16 28.71 0.34
N SER A 773 30.97 27.86 0.98
CA SER A 773 31.95 27.01 0.31
C SER A 773 31.29 25.82 -0.40
N ILE A 774 30.13 25.37 0.08
CA ILE A 774 29.46 24.17 -0.41
C ILE A 774 28.42 24.55 -1.47
N SER A 775 28.45 23.90 -2.63
CA SER A 775 27.34 23.97 -3.59
C SER A 775 26.52 22.68 -3.49
N VAL A 776 25.43 22.72 -2.71
CA VAL A 776 24.48 21.60 -2.66
C VAL A 776 23.30 21.95 -3.56
N SER A 777 23.25 21.36 -4.75
CA SER A 777 22.04 21.39 -5.58
C SER A 777 21.06 20.36 -5.05
N ASP A 778 19.92 20.78 -4.51
CA ASP A 778 18.79 19.88 -4.25
C ASP A 778 17.99 19.70 -5.54
N SER A 779 17.87 18.47 -6.06
CA SER A 779 17.19 18.20 -7.33
C SER A 779 15.67 18.46 -7.28
N LYS A 780 15.10 18.68 -6.08
CA LYS A 780 13.65 18.88 -5.90
C LYS A 780 13.21 20.33 -5.98
N LEU A 781 14.10 21.28 -5.73
CA LEU A 781 13.79 22.71 -5.65
C LEU A 781 14.80 23.55 -6.42
N LYS A 782 14.46 24.82 -6.65
CA LYS A 782 15.37 25.75 -7.33
C LYS A 782 16.68 25.90 -6.56
N ASP A 783 17.76 26.04 -7.31
CA ASP A 783 19.10 26.25 -6.76
C ASP A 783 19.14 27.45 -5.80
N VAL A 784 20.04 27.39 -4.83
CA VAL A 784 20.22 28.43 -3.81
C VAL A 784 20.49 29.81 -4.42
N LEU A 785 21.22 29.88 -5.54
CA LEU A 785 21.51 31.13 -6.26
C LEU A 785 20.23 31.77 -6.81
N GLN A 786 19.24 30.96 -7.21
CA GLN A 786 17.96 31.45 -7.71
C GLN A 786 17.04 31.88 -6.55
N ARG A 787 16.98 31.09 -5.47
CA ARG A 787 16.09 31.37 -4.32
C ARG A 787 16.51 32.59 -3.53
N PHE A 788 17.81 32.87 -3.42
CA PHE A 788 18.34 33.99 -2.62
C PHE A 788 18.82 35.16 -3.48
N LYS A 789 18.43 35.19 -4.76
CA LYS A 789 18.78 36.26 -5.70
C LYS A 789 18.24 37.61 -5.20
N SER A 790 19.13 38.54 -4.89
CA SER A 790 18.83 39.83 -4.24
C SER A 790 19.36 41.02 -5.03
N ASP A 791 18.79 42.21 -4.86
CA ASP A 791 19.25 43.42 -5.56
C ASP A 791 20.69 43.77 -5.14
N ALA A 792 21.01 43.65 -3.86
CA ALA A 792 22.34 43.83 -3.32
C ALA A 792 22.82 42.59 -2.55
N VAL A 793 24.09 42.22 -2.72
CA VAL A 793 24.76 41.15 -1.95
C VAL A 793 25.89 41.76 -1.14
N LEU A 794 25.91 41.51 0.17
CA LEU A 794 26.93 41.96 1.09
C LEU A 794 27.84 40.78 1.46
N ALA A 795 29.14 40.93 1.31
CA ALA A 795 30.16 39.96 1.71
C ALA A 795 31.22 40.68 2.55
N LEU A 796 30.89 40.94 3.81
CA LEU A 796 31.66 41.83 4.67
C LEU A 796 32.64 41.06 5.55
N ALA A 797 33.93 41.31 5.39
CA ALA A 797 35.01 40.62 6.08
C ALA A 797 34.94 39.09 5.96
N LEU A 798 34.42 38.59 4.83
CA LEU A 798 34.23 37.17 4.57
C LEU A 798 35.38 36.58 3.74
N THR A 799 35.83 37.32 2.73
CA THR A 799 36.73 36.82 1.67
C THR A 799 38.05 36.30 2.19
N HIS A 800 38.67 36.96 3.17
CA HIS A 800 39.95 36.53 3.75
C HIS A 800 39.89 35.17 4.47
N HIS A 801 38.77 34.81 5.11
CA HIS A 801 38.59 33.47 5.67
C HIS A 801 38.49 32.41 4.57
N LEU A 802 37.73 32.70 3.51
CA LEU A 802 37.55 31.79 2.38
C LEU A 802 38.86 31.57 1.60
N ILE A 803 39.64 32.64 1.36
CA ILE A 803 40.88 32.59 0.58
C ILE A 803 42.01 31.99 1.42
N LEU A 804 42.30 32.57 2.60
CA LEU A 804 43.50 32.25 3.37
C LEU A 804 43.35 31.01 4.24
N THR A 805 42.11 30.64 4.63
CA THR A 805 41.87 29.47 5.50
C THR A 805 41.29 28.29 4.73
N GLN A 806 40.33 28.54 3.83
CA GLN A 806 39.66 27.46 3.08
C GLN A 806 40.25 27.21 1.69
N GLY A 807 41.17 28.07 1.21
CA GLY A 807 41.86 27.89 -0.07
C GLY A 807 41.00 28.13 -1.31
N LEU A 808 39.86 28.84 -1.19
CA LEU A 808 39.02 29.17 -2.33
C LEU A 808 39.65 30.28 -3.18
N THR A 809 39.54 30.17 -4.50
CA THR A 809 40.03 31.21 -5.41
C THR A 809 39.14 32.45 -5.33
N VAL A 810 39.73 33.63 -5.48
CA VAL A 810 38.97 34.89 -5.46
C VAL A 810 37.94 34.94 -6.60
N ASP A 811 38.27 34.42 -7.78
CA ASP A 811 37.34 34.37 -8.91
C ASP A 811 36.13 33.47 -8.64
N PHE A 812 36.32 32.34 -7.97
CA PHE A 812 35.20 31.48 -7.55
C PHE A 812 34.26 32.24 -6.60
N ILE A 813 34.82 32.93 -5.60
CA ILE A 813 34.05 33.70 -4.62
C ILE A 813 33.27 34.82 -5.30
N LEU A 814 33.94 35.65 -6.11
CA LEU A 814 33.34 36.78 -6.80
C LEU A 814 32.27 36.34 -7.81
N ASN A 815 32.54 35.29 -8.60
CA ASN A 815 31.55 34.74 -9.53
C ASN A 815 30.32 34.19 -8.79
N ARG A 816 30.51 33.54 -7.64
CA ARG A 816 29.40 33.05 -6.82
C ARG A 816 28.58 34.19 -6.22
N LEU A 817 29.21 35.26 -5.74
CA LEU A 817 28.52 36.47 -5.26
C LEU A 817 27.74 37.15 -6.39
N LYS A 818 28.30 37.21 -7.60
CA LYS A 818 27.61 37.67 -8.82
C LYS A 818 26.36 36.83 -9.09
N GLY A 819 26.44 35.52 -8.90
CA GLY A 819 25.32 34.59 -8.99
C GLY A 819 24.14 34.93 -8.07
N PHE A 820 24.40 35.50 -6.87
CA PHE A 820 23.36 35.94 -5.93
C PHE A 820 22.81 37.35 -6.17
N GLY A 821 23.55 38.23 -6.85
CA GLY A 821 23.15 39.63 -7.01
C GLY A 821 22.43 39.94 -8.32
N LYS A 822 21.52 40.93 -8.31
CA LYS A 822 20.86 41.48 -9.50
C LYS A 822 21.47 42.82 -9.94
N LYS A 823 21.75 43.72 -8.98
CA LYS A 823 22.17 45.10 -9.26
C LYS A 823 23.56 45.39 -8.70
N TYR A 824 23.79 45.07 -7.42
CA TYR A 824 24.99 45.50 -6.69
C TYR A 824 25.63 44.37 -5.88
N VAL A 825 26.94 44.47 -5.71
CA VAL A 825 27.72 43.67 -4.76
C VAL A 825 28.58 44.60 -3.90
N LEU A 826 28.62 44.33 -2.60
CA LEU A 826 29.44 45.06 -1.63
C LEU A 826 30.36 44.04 -0.96
N VAL A 827 31.65 44.09 -1.30
CA VAL A 827 32.65 43.13 -0.81
C VAL A 827 33.71 43.85 -0.02
N GLU A 828 33.91 43.45 1.23
CA GLU A 828 35.00 43.99 2.03
C GLU A 828 36.22 43.08 1.95
N PHE A 829 37.31 43.65 1.46
CA PHE A 829 38.62 43.03 1.40
C PHE A 829 39.45 43.44 2.63
N MET A 830 40.23 42.50 3.16
CA MET A 830 41.07 42.68 4.35
C MET A 830 42.55 42.59 3.95
N PRO A 831 43.24 43.68 3.57
CA PRO A 831 44.61 43.65 3.05
C PRO A 831 45.66 43.00 3.97
N LEU A 832 45.45 43.06 5.28
CA LEU A 832 46.26 42.44 6.34
C LEU A 832 45.71 41.08 6.80
N GLY A 833 44.83 40.43 6.03
CA GLY A 833 44.27 39.12 6.36
C GLY A 833 43.58 39.08 7.72
N HIS A 834 43.92 38.08 8.57
CA HIS A 834 43.34 37.90 9.92
C HIS A 834 43.96 38.81 11.00
N TYR A 835 44.35 40.04 10.64
CA TYR A 835 44.90 41.02 11.59
C TYR A 835 44.03 41.17 12.84
N SER A 836 44.64 41.01 14.01
CA SER A 836 43.99 41.21 15.30
C SER A 836 44.26 42.61 15.82
N SER A 837 43.22 43.46 15.90
CA SER A 837 43.33 44.79 16.50
C SER A 837 43.72 44.76 17.98
N VAL A 838 43.38 43.67 18.69
CA VAL A 838 43.68 43.45 20.11
C VAL A 838 45.17 43.17 20.33
N HIS A 839 45.77 42.29 19.50
CA HIS A 839 47.16 41.87 19.65
C HIS A 839 48.14 42.68 18.78
N LYS A 840 47.61 43.54 17.88
CA LYS A 840 48.37 44.28 16.86
C LYS A 840 49.34 43.38 16.08
N MET A 841 48.93 42.14 15.79
CA MET A 841 49.72 41.16 15.05
C MET A 841 48.99 40.75 13.78
N THR A 842 49.80 40.53 12.74
CA THR A 842 49.35 40.03 11.43
C THR A 842 49.98 38.65 11.23
N PRO A 843 49.19 37.59 11.05
CA PRO A 843 49.72 36.30 10.59
C PRO A 843 50.43 36.45 9.24
N GLU A 844 51.35 35.55 8.91
CA GLU A 844 52.00 35.56 7.58
C GLU A 844 50.93 35.44 6.48
N ILE A 845 50.93 36.41 5.57
CA ILE A 845 50.08 36.42 4.38
C ILE A 845 50.95 36.22 3.13
N PRO A 846 50.47 35.52 2.10
CA PRO A 846 51.22 35.34 0.87
C PRO A 846 51.53 36.67 0.18
N SER A 847 52.70 36.79 -0.45
CA SER A 847 53.15 38.02 -1.14
C SER A 847 52.23 38.46 -2.28
N TRP A 848 51.47 37.53 -2.87
CA TRP A 848 50.48 37.81 -3.90
C TRP A 848 49.16 38.38 -3.37
N TYR A 849 48.88 38.28 -2.06
CA TYR A 849 47.63 38.73 -1.44
C TYR A 849 47.68 40.24 -1.17
N THR A 850 47.52 41.03 -2.23
CA THR A 850 47.58 42.51 -2.17
C THR A 850 46.24 43.14 -2.54
N LEU A 851 46.08 44.42 -2.19
CA LEU A 851 44.92 45.22 -2.60
C LEU A 851 44.81 45.31 -4.13
N GLU A 852 45.95 45.47 -4.82
CA GLU A 852 46.01 45.54 -6.28
C GLU A 852 45.58 44.21 -6.92
N TRP A 853 46.03 43.09 -6.36
CA TRP A 853 45.61 41.76 -6.78
C TRP A 853 44.10 41.59 -6.65
N PHE A 854 43.53 41.92 -5.49
CA PHE A 854 42.09 41.81 -5.29
C PHE A 854 41.30 42.73 -6.22
N ARG A 855 41.74 43.98 -6.39
CA ARG A 855 41.11 44.95 -7.31
C ARG A 855 41.08 44.43 -8.74
N LYS A 856 42.20 43.89 -9.23
CA LYS A 856 42.28 43.29 -10.57
C LYS A 856 41.24 42.18 -10.76
N HIS A 857 41.12 41.28 -9.80
CA HIS A 857 40.11 40.21 -9.87
C HIS A 857 38.70 40.76 -9.74
N PHE A 858 38.44 41.72 -8.86
CA PHE A 858 37.12 42.37 -8.71
C PHE A 858 36.62 42.96 -10.02
N LEU A 859 37.48 43.69 -10.74
CA LEU A 859 37.16 44.32 -12.02
C LEU A 859 36.85 43.33 -13.15
N ASN A 860 37.30 42.08 -13.06
CA ASN A 860 36.94 41.05 -14.03
C ASN A 860 35.46 40.61 -13.90
N HIS A 861 34.84 40.80 -12.73
CA HIS A 861 33.49 40.32 -12.46
C HIS A 861 32.45 41.45 -12.41
N PHE A 862 32.86 42.65 -11.97
CA PHE A 862 31.97 43.77 -11.65
C PHE A 862 32.51 45.11 -12.17
N LYS A 863 31.61 46.03 -12.48
CA LYS A 863 31.97 47.43 -12.73
C LYS A 863 32.10 48.16 -11.40
N LEU A 864 33.32 48.58 -11.06
CA LEU A 864 33.59 49.29 -9.80
C LEU A 864 32.88 50.65 -9.76
N LEU A 865 32.14 50.89 -8.69
CA LEU A 865 31.46 52.17 -8.41
C LEU A 865 32.20 52.96 -7.33
N HIS A 866 32.55 52.29 -6.23
CA HIS A 866 33.24 52.88 -5.10
C HIS A 866 34.29 51.92 -4.57
N GLU A 867 35.44 52.46 -4.19
CA GLU A 867 36.43 51.78 -3.37
C GLU A 867 36.74 52.70 -2.19
N GLN A 868 36.48 52.23 -0.97
CA GLN A 868 36.62 53.06 0.21
C GLN A 868 37.20 52.28 1.39
N GLU A 869 38.24 52.84 1.99
CA GLU A 869 38.75 52.37 3.28
C GLU A 869 37.79 52.83 4.40
N LEU A 870 37.15 51.87 5.06
CA LEU A 870 36.17 52.14 6.12
C LEU A 870 36.78 52.07 7.53
N ASP A 871 37.84 51.28 7.69
CA ASP A 871 38.61 51.11 8.93
C ASP A 871 39.97 50.48 8.60
N LEU A 872 40.86 50.42 9.58
CA LEU A 872 42.12 49.69 9.47
C LEU A 872 41.84 48.24 9.07
N ASN A 873 42.52 47.79 8.00
CA ASN A 873 42.34 46.47 7.40
C ASN A 873 40.95 46.23 6.79
N ARG A 874 40.16 47.26 6.46
CA ARG A 874 38.82 47.10 5.88
C ARG A 874 38.62 48.02 4.68
N VAL A 875 38.78 47.47 3.47
CA VAL A 875 38.52 48.19 2.21
C VAL A 875 37.25 47.64 1.58
N LEU A 876 36.23 48.48 1.45
CA LEU A 876 34.96 48.14 0.80
C LEU A 876 35.04 48.41 -0.70
N PHE A 877 34.76 47.38 -1.48
CA PHE A 877 34.53 47.44 -2.92
C PHE A 877 33.03 47.38 -3.20
N VAL A 878 32.51 48.37 -3.91
CA VAL A 878 31.13 48.41 -4.39
C VAL A 878 31.14 48.22 -5.90
N GLY A 879 30.51 47.15 -6.36
CA GLY A 879 30.42 46.80 -7.78
C GLY A 879 28.98 46.82 -8.28
N GLU A 880 28.80 47.29 -9.51
CA GLU A 880 27.60 47.10 -10.31
C GLU A 880 27.70 45.77 -11.08
N ILE A 881 26.64 44.98 -11.02
CA ILE A 881 26.52 43.71 -11.73
C ILE A 881 25.99 44.02 -13.13
N GLN A 882 26.84 43.89 -14.14
CA GLN A 882 26.42 44.02 -15.53
C GLN A 882 25.53 42.82 -15.87
N MET A 883 24.27 43.08 -16.25
CA MET A 883 23.42 42.04 -16.80
C MET A 883 24.05 41.56 -18.11
N GLN A 884 24.35 40.26 -18.19
CA GLN A 884 24.46 39.64 -19.51
C GLN A 884 23.07 39.71 -20.12
N THR A 885 22.92 40.45 -21.21
CA THR A 885 21.76 40.30 -22.09
C THR A 885 21.75 38.84 -22.53
N GLU A 886 20.80 38.06 -22.03
CA GLU A 886 20.45 36.76 -22.57
C GLU A 886 19.85 37.00 -23.97
N ASP A 887 20.71 37.21 -24.97
CA ASP A 887 20.36 37.02 -26.38
C ASP A 887 20.61 35.54 -26.71
N ASP A 888 19.52 34.86 -27.09
CA ASP A 888 19.38 33.62 -27.88
C ASP A 888 20.25 32.39 -27.57
N GLY A 889 19.58 31.35 -27.04
CA GLY A 889 20.04 29.95 -26.99
C GLY A 889 18.92 28.97 -26.66
#